data_AF-A0A4Z0Q079-F1
#
_entry.id   AF-A0A4Z0Q079-F1
#
_cell.length_a   1.000
_cell.length_b   1.000
_cell.length_c   1.000
_cell.angle_alpha   90.00
_cell.angle_beta   90.00
_cell.angle_gamma   90.00
#
_symmetry.space_group_name_H-M   'P 1'
#
loop_
_entity.id
_entity.type
_entity.pdbx_description
1 polymer ?
#
loop_
_entity_poly.entity_id
_entity_poly.type
_entity_poly.pdbx_seq_one_letter_code
_entity_poly.pdbx_strand_id
1 'polypeptide(L)'
;MTSTCTLSGAWAPAFRSWLTLCLVLAASLCGSAAWAQTYDAVVAKDGSGTFRTVQAAIDAAPTGRTTAYTIYIKNGRYKEKITVPSNKPFLQFIGQSVANTILTYDDYSGKSNPAGGTFGTANSASVTINAPDFSALNLTFENTTGDAPQALAINVNADRAVFKNCRFLGGQDTVLANGNGLRQYFRDCYIDGTVDFIFGSSRAVFERCVVYAKTRQDGLSGSYITAANTQPGQAFGYVFRSCTIPANRGTTSYVLGRPWQNSTGSSPLAENKVVWLKTTMATGIIKPEGWQVWDAGTNTSLITYAEYSSRKFDGRPINVSQRVSWSKQLTPADTAQYTVANLFGTWNPCAVAPNVCTSFTPDIAVTNLRATKAATTTNFTWNMAWAINQVKFEVFRAATRKGTYTKIGTDLVAATDTTYNFQTSDAQPAAGAAYYYYIRASKTGLATQITDTVEVSRVPTITTTGSLGTFAQYANGPSAVRTYQLSAVNLTSNLTVTPPAGYEVSPNNGINWFTSTAPLVLVPTADNTIPNTSISVRLNAATTGTHAGNIVHSSAGAGSVSVPVSGSKVNTNAPESQRLQMWSLRVNAQDSLAVRSQWVAGSTPTLRNLYLSNGTTVAGIPAYSSRYGQAFGATANGDGSWGTAVGGPGGNLNRRFYEQFTITAGGVAVRVDSVLLWSAFYNTNSNTKLAVVYSKTGFTTADSTDVSGGVGPAGALNSTANGGFATPIVLNNQNTGANQTYRLALAGASGIRLEAGQTLTIRMYWSCGSGSAGRYGLLRDVQVKGQPLIVTGTHTAAALAAGLAVYPNPAQQSLTLTHPKASPGATITVYSFDGRKVATVGTKAGAEQTPLRLESLAKGTYLLRYSTDKESLSTKFIKN
;
A
#
# COMPACT_ATOMS: atom_id res chain seq x y z
N MET A 1 83.21 44.53 2.02
CA MET A 1 84.34 44.40 1.08
C MET A 1 83.76 44.16 -0.30
N THR A 2 84.10 45.07 -1.23
CA THR A 2 84.29 44.89 -2.69
C THR A 2 83.70 43.63 -3.34
N SER A 3 82.79 43.80 -4.30
CA SER A 3 83.11 43.88 -5.73
C SER A 3 83.78 42.60 -6.25
N THR A 4 83.05 41.82 -7.06
CA THR A 4 83.18 41.72 -8.53
C THR A 4 83.95 40.46 -8.94
N CYS A 5 83.36 39.65 -9.82
CA CYS A 5 83.96 39.39 -11.12
C CYS A 5 82.93 38.85 -12.12
N THR A 6 83.03 39.39 -13.32
CA THR A 6 82.25 39.21 -14.55
C THR A 6 82.57 37.90 -15.30
N LEU A 7 81.65 37.44 -16.15
CA LEU A 7 81.95 37.17 -17.57
C LEU A 7 80.68 36.95 -18.42
N SER A 8 80.81 37.40 -19.66
CA SER A 8 79.84 37.57 -20.74
C SER A 8 79.67 36.33 -21.63
N GLY A 9 78.54 36.22 -22.34
CA GLY A 9 78.52 35.60 -23.67
C GLY A 9 77.24 34.87 -24.10
N ALA A 10 76.35 35.62 -24.78
CA ALA A 10 75.37 35.20 -25.81
C ALA A 10 74.27 34.15 -25.47
N TRP A 11 73.18 34.18 -26.26
CA TRP A 11 71.91 33.42 -26.20
C TRP A 11 70.73 34.09 -25.47
N ALA A 12 70.19 35.15 -26.09
CA ALA A 12 68.82 35.62 -25.93
C ALA A 12 68.03 35.22 -27.19
N PRO A 13 67.09 34.25 -27.11
CA PRO A 13 65.68 34.65 -27.02
C PRO A 13 64.77 33.72 -26.17
N ALA A 14 65.26 32.62 -25.59
CA ALA A 14 64.40 31.63 -24.91
C ALA A 14 63.93 32.04 -23.50
N PHE A 15 64.67 32.93 -22.83
CA PHE A 15 64.41 33.25 -21.41
C PHE A 15 63.36 34.35 -21.19
N ARG A 16 63.13 35.22 -22.20
CA ARG A 16 62.07 36.24 -22.13
C ARG A 16 60.66 35.64 -22.30
N SER A 17 60.52 34.56 -23.05
CA SER A 17 59.23 33.88 -23.24
C SER A 17 58.73 33.14 -22.00
N TRP A 18 59.63 32.65 -21.14
CA TRP A 18 59.24 31.92 -19.92
C TRP A 18 58.79 32.85 -18.78
N LEU A 19 59.47 33.99 -18.58
CA LEU A 19 59.01 34.96 -17.56
C LEU A 19 57.70 35.64 -17.95
N THR A 20 57.46 35.88 -19.25
CA THR A 20 56.21 36.49 -19.73
C THR A 20 55.04 35.51 -19.65
N LEU A 21 55.28 34.20 -19.87
CA LEU A 21 54.26 33.16 -19.70
C LEU A 21 53.89 32.96 -18.21
N CYS A 22 54.86 33.03 -17.29
CA CYS A 22 54.60 32.92 -15.85
C CYS A 22 53.90 34.17 -15.27
N LEU A 23 54.20 35.39 -15.76
CA LEU A 23 53.49 36.60 -15.35
C LEU A 23 52.07 36.70 -15.95
N VAL A 24 51.83 36.17 -17.15
CA VAL A 24 50.47 36.06 -17.73
C VAL A 24 49.65 34.96 -17.05
N LEU A 25 50.26 33.85 -16.60
CA LEU A 25 49.58 32.86 -15.76
C LEU A 25 49.30 33.38 -14.32
N ALA A 26 50.19 34.17 -13.74
CA ALA A 26 49.97 34.77 -12.42
C ALA A 26 48.93 35.91 -12.46
N ALA A 27 48.88 36.70 -13.54
CA ALA A 27 47.87 37.75 -13.72
C ALA A 27 46.49 37.22 -14.14
N SER A 28 46.40 36.01 -14.73
CA SER A 28 45.11 35.33 -15.01
C SER A 28 44.55 34.56 -13.79
N LEU A 29 45.31 34.43 -12.71
CA LEU A 29 44.85 33.88 -11.42
C LEU A 29 44.35 34.95 -10.43
N CYS A 30 44.47 36.25 -10.74
CA CYS A 30 44.00 37.36 -9.89
C CYS A 30 42.77 38.11 -10.43
N GLY A 31 42.08 37.57 -11.45
CA GLY A 31 40.99 38.23 -12.14
C GLY A 31 39.64 37.52 -12.07
N SER A 32 39.27 36.91 -10.94
CA SER A 32 37.87 36.66 -10.56
C SER A 32 37.79 36.20 -9.11
N ALA A 33 37.94 37.14 -8.17
CA ALA A 33 37.22 37.04 -6.91
C ALA A 33 35.72 37.29 -7.20
N ALA A 34 35.10 36.38 -7.96
CA ALA A 34 33.66 36.21 -7.91
C ALA A 34 33.41 35.70 -6.49
N TRP A 35 32.72 36.49 -5.68
CA TRP A 35 32.25 36.13 -4.35
C TRP A 35 31.68 34.70 -4.42
N ALA A 36 32.43 33.71 -3.94
CA ALA A 36 31.93 32.36 -3.85
C ALA A 36 30.71 32.46 -2.93
N GLN A 37 29.52 32.17 -3.46
CA GLN A 37 28.30 32.20 -2.66
C GLN A 37 28.50 31.19 -1.52
N THR A 38 28.70 31.70 -0.31
CA THR A 38 28.87 30.85 0.88
C THR A 38 27.48 30.32 1.24
N TYR A 39 27.26 29.03 0.99
CA TYR A 39 26.06 28.33 1.43
C TYR A 39 26.21 27.89 2.89
N ASP A 40 25.13 27.88 3.66
CA ASP A 40 25.15 27.45 5.07
C ASP A 40 25.44 25.94 5.19
N ALA A 41 24.96 25.14 4.22
CA ALA A 41 25.26 23.71 4.14
C ALA A 41 25.39 23.25 2.68
N VAL A 42 26.24 22.24 2.45
CA VAL A 42 26.39 21.57 1.16
C VAL A 42 26.06 20.09 1.28
N VAL A 43 25.16 19.59 0.44
CA VAL A 43 24.82 18.17 0.32
C VAL A 43 25.47 17.61 -0.95
N ALA A 44 26.23 16.52 -0.80
CA ALA A 44 26.82 15.82 -1.93
C ALA A 44 26.88 14.30 -1.69
N LYS A 45 26.23 13.53 -2.57
CA LYS A 45 26.14 12.07 -2.45
C LYS A 45 27.51 11.37 -2.52
N ASP A 46 28.47 11.97 -3.21
CA ASP A 46 29.86 11.48 -3.34
C ASP A 46 30.73 11.75 -2.09
N GLY A 47 30.22 12.50 -1.10
CA GLY A 47 30.94 12.86 0.12
C GLY A 47 31.74 14.16 0.02
N SER A 48 31.67 14.90 -1.09
CA SER A 48 32.38 16.18 -1.29
C SER A 48 31.66 17.41 -0.68
N GLY A 49 30.68 17.18 0.20
CA GLY A 49 29.87 18.20 0.87
C GLY A 49 29.80 17.93 2.37
N THR A 50 29.23 18.87 3.13
CA THR A 50 29.02 18.76 4.58
C THR A 50 28.12 17.58 4.96
N PHE A 51 27.15 17.25 4.11
CA PHE A 51 26.21 16.15 4.31
C PHE A 51 26.11 15.26 3.07
N ARG A 52 25.72 13.98 3.26
CA ARG A 52 25.46 13.03 2.16
C ARG A 52 23.98 12.91 1.78
N THR A 53 23.10 13.29 2.69
CA THR A 53 21.63 13.24 2.54
C THR A 53 21.05 14.64 2.77
N VAL A 54 19.89 14.91 2.17
CA VAL A 54 19.21 16.21 2.32
C VAL A 54 18.55 16.30 3.69
N GLN A 55 17.94 15.20 4.16
CA GLN A 55 17.33 15.17 5.49
C GLN A 55 18.33 15.50 6.61
N ALA A 56 19.57 15.01 6.55
CA ALA A 56 20.58 15.33 7.57
C ALA A 56 20.94 16.83 7.58
N ALA A 57 20.96 17.49 6.42
CA ALA A 57 21.19 18.93 6.34
C ALA A 57 20.02 19.75 6.92
N ILE A 58 18.78 19.28 6.74
CA ILE A 58 17.58 19.88 7.34
C ILE A 58 17.60 19.73 8.87
N ASP A 59 17.93 18.54 9.35
CA ASP A 59 17.97 18.24 10.78
C ASP A 59 18.98 19.14 11.50
N ALA A 60 20.14 19.37 10.88
CA ALA A 60 21.21 20.21 11.38
C ALA A 60 20.93 21.73 11.30
N ALA A 61 20.03 22.18 10.44
CA ALA A 61 19.73 23.61 10.30
C ALA A 61 19.13 24.19 11.61
N PRO A 62 19.38 25.45 11.98
CA PRO A 62 18.78 26.02 13.19
C PRO A 62 17.25 26.10 13.12
N THR A 63 16.57 25.95 14.26
CA THR A 63 15.12 26.16 14.37
C THR A 63 14.77 27.63 14.56
N GLY A 64 13.55 28.04 14.19
CA GLY A 64 13.01 29.38 14.50
C GLY A 64 13.73 30.54 13.81
N ARG A 65 14.39 30.27 12.68
CA ARG A 65 15.09 31.28 11.88
C ARG A 65 14.15 32.41 11.43
N THR A 66 14.69 33.60 11.24
CA THR A 66 13.99 34.75 10.64
C THR A 66 14.61 35.19 9.31
N THR A 67 15.64 34.46 8.85
CA THR A 67 16.41 34.73 7.63
C THR A 67 16.74 33.42 6.90
N ALA A 68 17.04 33.50 5.60
CA ALA A 68 17.22 32.36 4.68
C ALA A 68 18.42 31.47 5.03
N TYR A 69 18.19 30.18 5.33
CA TYR A 69 19.25 29.17 5.56
C TYR A 69 19.40 28.34 4.30
N THR A 70 20.55 28.46 3.65
CA THR A 70 20.80 27.96 2.30
C THR A 70 21.46 26.59 2.33
N ILE A 71 20.78 25.60 1.76
CA ILE A 71 21.27 24.24 1.56
C ILE A 71 21.52 24.07 0.06
N TYR A 72 22.79 24.02 -0.33
CA TYR A 72 23.20 23.72 -1.70
C TYR A 72 23.29 22.21 -1.90
N ILE A 73 22.57 21.69 -2.90
CA ILE A 73 22.45 20.26 -3.15
C ILE A 73 23.10 19.96 -4.50
N LYS A 74 24.23 19.24 -4.47
CA LYS A 74 24.94 18.83 -5.69
C LYS A 74 24.14 17.81 -6.49
N ASN A 75 24.48 17.68 -7.77
CA ASN A 75 23.92 16.69 -8.67
C ASN A 75 23.94 15.29 -8.07
N GLY A 76 22.83 14.59 -8.19
CA GLY A 76 22.60 13.30 -7.59
C GLY A 76 21.10 12.99 -7.49
N ARG A 77 20.78 11.71 -7.53
CA ARG A 77 19.45 11.18 -7.25
C ARG A 77 19.41 10.74 -5.78
N TYR A 78 18.75 11.52 -4.94
CA TYR A 78 18.61 11.34 -3.49
C TYR A 78 17.29 10.61 -3.22
N LYS A 79 17.37 9.28 -3.01
CA LYS A 79 16.20 8.45 -2.70
C LYS A 79 15.98 8.37 -1.20
N GLU A 80 15.20 9.30 -0.67
CA GLU A 80 14.95 9.48 0.76
C GLU A 80 13.58 10.15 0.98
N LYS A 81 12.93 9.84 2.12
CA LYS A 81 11.74 10.59 2.56
C LYS A 81 12.21 11.87 3.22
N ILE A 82 11.82 13.01 2.65
CA ILE A 82 12.25 14.32 3.13
C ILE A 82 11.08 15.02 3.79
N THR A 83 11.27 15.50 5.02
CA THR A 83 10.32 16.38 5.70
C THR A 83 11.03 17.63 6.17
N VAL A 84 10.56 18.79 5.71
CA VAL A 84 10.91 20.09 6.26
C VAL A 84 9.91 20.42 7.36
N PRO A 85 10.28 20.31 8.65
CA PRO A 85 9.35 20.48 9.76
C PRO A 85 9.01 21.96 9.98
N SER A 86 7.82 22.23 10.51
CA SER A 86 7.27 23.60 10.65
C SER A 86 8.13 24.54 11.50
N ASN A 87 8.97 24.01 12.39
CA ASN A 87 9.89 24.77 13.24
C ASN A 87 11.21 25.18 12.55
N LYS A 88 11.39 24.90 11.25
CA LYS A 88 12.56 25.29 10.45
C LYS A 88 12.14 26.27 9.32
N PRO A 89 11.59 27.46 9.65
CA PRO A 89 11.21 28.44 8.64
C PRO A 89 12.43 28.96 7.87
N PHE A 90 12.21 29.57 6.71
CA PHE A 90 13.25 30.17 5.86
C PHE A 90 14.33 29.19 5.34
N LEU A 91 14.05 27.88 5.27
CA LEU A 91 14.94 26.96 4.56
C LEU A 91 14.89 27.23 3.05
N GLN A 92 16.06 27.33 2.44
CA GLN A 92 16.23 27.51 1.00
C GLN A 92 17.06 26.37 0.42
N PHE A 93 16.45 25.59 -0.49
CA PHE A 93 17.16 24.56 -1.25
C PHE A 93 17.62 25.12 -2.60
N ILE A 94 18.89 24.92 -2.92
CA ILE A 94 19.49 25.35 -4.19
C ILE A 94 20.14 24.13 -4.81
N GLY A 95 19.54 23.59 -5.88
CA GLY A 95 20.16 22.51 -6.63
C GLY A 95 21.26 22.99 -7.56
N GLN A 96 22.25 22.13 -7.78
CA GLN A 96 23.32 22.37 -8.74
C GLN A 96 22.79 22.39 -10.19
N SER A 97 21.84 21.53 -10.51
CA SER A 97 21.10 21.59 -11.77
C SER A 97 19.71 20.99 -11.64
N VAL A 98 18.75 21.61 -12.31
CA VAL A 98 17.38 21.10 -12.35
C VAL A 98 17.31 19.72 -12.99
N ALA A 99 18.19 19.41 -13.96
CA ALA A 99 18.22 18.12 -14.65
C ALA A 99 18.71 16.96 -13.76
N ASN A 100 19.68 17.21 -12.87
CA ASN A 100 20.44 16.14 -12.20
C ASN A 100 20.39 16.18 -10.67
N THR A 101 19.87 17.25 -10.05
CA THR A 101 19.60 17.29 -8.61
C THR A 101 18.16 16.83 -8.37
N ILE A 102 17.98 15.57 -7.99
CA ILE A 102 16.66 14.89 -7.95
C ILE A 102 16.38 14.37 -6.54
N LEU A 103 15.30 14.83 -5.92
CA LEU A 103 14.77 14.37 -4.65
C LEU A 103 13.62 13.41 -4.93
N THR A 104 13.73 12.14 -4.52
CA THR A 104 12.83 11.08 -4.99
C THR A 104 12.47 10.03 -3.96
N TYR A 105 11.30 9.41 -4.12
CA TYR A 105 10.85 8.23 -3.39
C TYR A 105 9.77 7.47 -4.20
N ASP A 106 9.23 6.39 -3.65
CA ASP A 106 8.30 5.48 -4.32
C ASP A 106 7.17 4.94 -3.42
N ASP A 107 6.61 5.81 -2.57
CA ASP A 107 5.38 5.50 -1.83
C ASP A 107 4.13 5.89 -2.63
N TYR A 108 3.04 5.16 -2.39
CA TYR A 108 1.71 5.42 -2.93
C TYR A 108 0.65 5.19 -1.85
N SER A 109 -0.53 5.79 -2.01
CA SER A 109 -1.58 5.85 -0.99
C SER A 109 -2.02 4.48 -0.44
N GLY A 110 -2.09 3.47 -1.30
CA GLY A 110 -2.49 2.10 -0.96
C GLY A 110 -1.37 1.20 -0.46
N LYS A 111 -0.11 1.68 -0.39
CA LYS A 111 1.02 0.89 0.09
C LYS A 111 0.86 0.65 1.60
N SER A 112 1.08 -0.59 2.05
CA SER A 112 1.01 -0.94 3.47
C SER A 112 2.02 -0.12 4.27
N ASN A 113 1.56 0.48 5.36
CA ASN A 113 2.40 1.22 6.29
C ASN A 113 2.89 0.27 7.39
N PRO A 114 4.21 0.19 7.68
CA PRO A 114 4.74 -0.60 8.80
C PRO A 114 4.11 -0.26 10.17
N ALA A 115 3.60 0.95 10.35
CA ALA A 115 2.89 1.38 11.56
C ALA A 115 1.40 0.94 11.61
N GLY A 116 0.92 0.22 10.58
CA GLY A 116 -0.48 -0.21 10.43
C GLY A 116 -1.26 0.63 9.41
N GLY A 117 -2.22 0.01 8.73
CA GLY A 117 -3.00 0.64 7.66
C GLY A 117 -2.21 0.85 6.36
N THR A 118 -2.60 1.85 5.58
CA THR A 118 -1.87 2.28 4.37
C THR A 118 -1.26 3.67 4.57
N PHE A 119 -0.33 4.09 3.71
CA PHE A 119 0.24 5.44 3.80
C PHE A 119 -0.83 6.55 3.63
N GLY A 120 -1.84 6.32 2.79
CA GLY A 120 -2.76 7.37 2.37
C GLY A 120 -2.08 8.41 1.47
N THR A 121 -2.87 9.30 0.86
CA THR A 121 -2.38 10.26 -0.15
C THR A 121 -1.29 11.18 0.41
N ALA A 122 -1.54 11.86 1.54
CA ALA A 122 -0.60 12.84 2.08
C ALA A 122 0.77 12.24 2.46
N ASN A 123 0.79 11.06 3.08
CA ASN A 123 2.05 10.42 3.51
C ASN A 123 2.78 9.72 2.36
N SER A 124 2.18 9.62 1.17
CA SER A 124 2.87 9.09 -0.02
C SER A 124 3.96 10.04 -0.56
N ALA A 125 3.94 11.31 -0.15
CA ALA A 125 4.83 12.34 -0.67
C ALA A 125 6.32 12.00 -0.52
N SER A 126 7.10 12.11 -1.59
CA SER A 126 8.57 12.01 -1.51
C SER A 126 9.15 13.12 -0.64
N VAL A 127 8.62 14.34 -0.78
CA VAL A 127 9.01 15.51 0.01
C VAL A 127 7.77 16.17 0.64
N THR A 128 7.82 16.44 1.94
CA THR A 128 6.79 17.21 2.66
C THR A 128 7.38 18.51 3.19
N ILE A 129 6.75 19.64 2.86
CA ILE A 129 7.16 20.98 3.30
C ILE A 129 6.10 21.53 4.26
N ASN A 130 6.45 21.66 5.53
CA ASN A 130 5.57 22.23 6.56
C ASN A 130 6.04 23.61 7.07
N ALA A 131 7.24 24.05 6.70
CA ALA A 131 7.83 25.29 7.20
C ALA A 131 7.45 26.49 6.32
N PRO A 132 7.03 27.62 6.92
CA PRO A 132 6.78 28.84 6.16
C PRO A 132 8.09 29.44 5.62
N ASP A 133 7.96 30.30 4.62
CA ASP A 133 9.08 30.98 3.95
C ASP A 133 10.10 30.02 3.30
N PHE A 134 9.68 28.78 3.02
CA PHE A 134 10.49 27.81 2.31
C PHE A 134 10.72 28.25 0.85
N SER A 135 11.91 28.01 0.31
CA SER A 135 12.14 28.13 -1.13
C SER A 135 12.96 26.99 -1.71
N ALA A 136 12.69 26.63 -2.95
CA ALA A 136 13.49 25.68 -3.72
C ALA A 136 13.79 26.22 -5.12
N LEU A 137 15.05 26.12 -5.53
CA LEU A 137 15.56 26.60 -6.80
C LEU A 137 16.37 25.52 -7.51
N ASN A 138 16.17 25.37 -8.82
CA ASN A 138 17.04 24.59 -9.70
C ASN A 138 17.19 23.10 -9.32
N LEU A 139 16.09 22.43 -8.97
CA LEU A 139 16.08 21.01 -8.59
C LEU A 139 14.77 20.30 -8.96
N THR A 140 14.75 18.97 -8.85
CA THR A 140 13.60 18.12 -9.17
C THR A 140 13.03 17.43 -7.93
N PHE A 141 11.71 17.45 -7.81
CA PHE A 141 10.92 16.59 -6.92
C PHE A 141 10.27 15.49 -7.76
N GLU A 142 10.38 14.23 -7.33
CA GLU A 142 9.90 13.08 -8.10
C GLU A 142 9.27 12.01 -7.21
N ASN A 143 8.23 11.35 -7.72
CA ASN A 143 7.76 10.06 -7.23
C ASN A 143 7.76 9.03 -8.37
N THR A 144 8.43 7.89 -8.16
CA THR A 144 8.70 6.91 -9.24
C THR A 144 7.70 5.77 -9.35
N THR A 145 6.57 5.81 -8.63
CA THR A 145 5.55 4.75 -8.68
C THR A 145 4.81 4.66 -10.02
N GLY A 146 4.93 5.67 -10.90
CA GLY A 146 4.27 5.68 -12.21
C GLY A 146 2.76 5.92 -12.08
N ASP A 147 1.96 5.21 -12.88
CA ASP A 147 0.48 5.31 -12.86
C ASP A 147 -0.17 4.51 -11.72
N ALA A 148 0.58 4.29 -10.63
CA ALA A 148 0.02 3.79 -9.38
C ALA A 148 -1.10 4.73 -8.87
N PRO A 149 -1.98 4.26 -7.96
CA PRO A 149 -2.87 5.17 -7.23
C PRO A 149 -2.06 6.28 -6.54
N GLN A 150 -2.75 7.35 -6.12
CA GLN A 150 -2.20 8.62 -5.62
C GLN A 150 -0.78 8.54 -5.02
N ALA A 151 0.17 9.24 -5.63
CA ALA A 151 1.58 9.19 -5.27
C ALA A 151 2.26 10.55 -5.49
N LEU A 152 2.46 11.28 -4.40
CA LEU A 152 2.89 12.67 -4.44
C LEU A 152 4.41 12.75 -4.64
N ALA A 153 4.85 13.62 -5.56
CA ALA A 153 6.25 14.08 -5.60
C ALA A 153 6.52 15.06 -4.46
N ILE A 154 5.54 15.93 -4.18
CA ILE A 154 5.63 16.91 -3.09
C ILE A 154 4.27 17.18 -2.44
N ASN A 155 4.29 17.34 -1.11
CA ASN A 155 3.20 17.91 -0.31
C ASN A 155 3.67 19.24 0.27
N VAL A 156 3.05 20.35 -0.17
CA VAL A 156 3.38 21.70 0.30
C VAL A 156 2.28 22.18 1.23
N ASN A 157 2.56 22.16 2.52
CA ASN A 157 1.69 22.63 3.60
C ASN A 157 2.36 23.81 4.33
N ALA A 158 2.72 24.84 3.55
CA ALA A 158 3.52 25.96 4.02
C ALA A 158 3.06 27.29 3.41
N ASP A 159 3.10 28.36 4.22
CA ASP A 159 2.83 29.72 3.74
C ASP A 159 4.10 30.34 3.16
N ARG A 160 3.94 31.17 2.14
CA ARG A 160 5.04 31.89 1.48
C ARG A 160 6.09 30.96 0.87
N ALA A 161 5.65 29.81 0.35
CA ALA A 161 6.53 28.85 -0.30
C ALA A 161 6.83 29.26 -1.75
N VAL A 162 8.11 29.22 -2.16
CA VAL A 162 8.56 29.59 -3.52
C VAL A 162 9.28 28.44 -4.21
N PHE A 163 8.94 28.21 -5.47
CA PHE A 163 9.60 27.26 -6.34
C PHE A 163 9.98 27.95 -7.64
N LYS A 164 11.27 27.91 -8.01
CA LYS A 164 11.79 28.54 -9.23
C LYS A 164 12.68 27.58 -9.99
N ASN A 165 12.41 27.40 -11.29
CA ASN A 165 13.15 26.46 -12.12
C ASN A 165 13.20 25.05 -11.47
N CYS A 166 12.04 24.58 -11.01
CA CYS A 166 11.89 23.25 -10.43
C CYS A 166 11.14 22.32 -11.37
N ARG A 167 11.41 21.02 -11.27
CA ARG A 167 10.60 19.97 -11.90
C ARG A 167 9.81 19.21 -10.84
N PHE A 168 8.57 18.87 -11.17
CA PHE A 168 7.70 18.04 -10.36
C PHE A 168 7.23 16.88 -11.23
N LEU A 169 7.69 15.68 -10.91
CA LEU A 169 7.54 14.49 -11.76
C LEU A 169 6.77 13.41 -10.99
N GLY A 170 5.62 12.97 -11.49
CA GLY A 170 4.82 11.96 -10.80
C GLY A 170 3.69 11.39 -11.66
N GLY A 171 2.85 10.53 -11.09
CA GLY A 171 1.66 10.00 -11.77
C GLY A 171 0.42 10.77 -11.37
N GLN A 172 -0.51 10.05 -10.74
CA GLN A 172 -1.66 10.64 -10.08
C GLN A 172 -1.24 11.44 -8.83
N ASP A 173 -1.84 12.62 -8.63
CA ASP A 173 -1.66 13.48 -7.45
C ASP A 173 -0.20 14.00 -7.26
N THR A 174 0.49 14.37 -8.34
CA THR A 174 1.94 14.73 -8.29
C THR A 174 2.26 15.87 -7.32
N VAL A 175 1.51 16.98 -7.35
CA VAL A 175 1.72 18.16 -6.48
C VAL A 175 0.48 18.40 -5.63
N LEU A 176 0.63 18.19 -4.32
CA LEU A 176 -0.34 18.62 -3.32
C LEU A 176 0.01 20.03 -2.83
N ALA A 177 -0.60 21.04 -3.46
CA ALA A 177 -0.47 22.44 -3.06
C ALA A 177 -1.53 22.75 -1.98
N ASN A 178 -1.18 22.47 -0.72
CA ASN A 178 -2.08 22.39 0.43
C ASN A 178 -1.99 23.61 1.38
N GLY A 179 -2.75 23.57 2.46
CA GLY A 179 -2.62 24.48 3.59
C GLY A 179 -3.84 25.37 3.82
N ASN A 180 -4.96 25.16 3.12
CA ASN A 180 -6.19 25.93 3.34
C ASN A 180 -5.95 27.43 3.19
N GLY A 181 -5.50 27.85 1.99
CA GLY A 181 -5.31 29.26 1.62
C GLY A 181 -3.90 29.79 1.84
N LEU A 182 -2.97 28.96 2.33
CA LEU A 182 -1.54 29.32 2.37
C LEU A 182 -1.03 29.66 0.97
N ARG A 183 -0.09 30.61 0.92
CA ARG A 183 0.37 31.22 -0.33
C ARG A 183 1.56 30.47 -0.90
N GLN A 184 1.48 30.10 -2.17
CA GLN A 184 2.54 29.35 -2.85
C GLN A 184 2.79 29.91 -4.25
N TYR A 185 4.06 30.04 -4.63
CA TYR A 185 4.46 30.62 -5.91
C TYR A 185 5.40 29.69 -6.68
N PHE A 186 4.94 29.22 -7.83
CA PHE A 186 5.68 28.37 -8.75
C PHE A 186 5.99 29.18 -10.00
N ARG A 187 7.27 29.40 -10.30
CA ARG A 187 7.69 30.23 -11.44
C ARG A 187 8.71 29.52 -12.30
N ASP A 188 8.49 29.53 -13.61
CA ASP A 188 9.37 28.86 -14.58
C ASP A 188 9.58 27.37 -14.25
N CYS A 189 8.56 26.71 -13.69
CA CYS A 189 8.64 25.30 -13.30
C CYS A 189 8.09 24.39 -14.40
N TYR A 190 8.45 23.11 -14.34
CA TYR A 190 7.83 22.06 -15.15
C TYR A 190 7.12 21.08 -14.24
N ILE A 191 5.86 20.78 -14.53
CA ILE A 191 5.01 19.90 -13.73
C ILE A 191 4.41 18.87 -14.67
N ASP A 192 4.65 17.59 -14.41
CA ASP A 192 4.01 16.51 -15.15
C ASP A 192 3.29 15.49 -14.26
N GLY A 193 2.27 14.87 -14.83
CA GLY A 193 1.42 13.92 -14.13
C GLY A 193 0.29 13.40 -14.99
N THR A 194 -0.56 12.55 -14.42
CA THR A 194 -1.69 11.93 -15.12
C THR A 194 -3.03 12.39 -14.57
N VAL A 195 -3.45 11.95 -13.38
CA VAL A 195 -4.76 12.26 -12.80
C VAL A 195 -4.59 13.28 -11.67
N ASP A 196 -5.39 14.36 -11.68
CA ASP A 196 -5.44 15.36 -10.60
C ASP A 196 -4.07 15.86 -10.14
N PHE A 197 -3.11 15.95 -11.06
CA PHE A 197 -1.71 16.01 -10.68
C PHE A 197 -1.28 17.36 -10.07
N ILE A 198 -2.18 18.35 -10.06
CA ILE A 198 -2.09 19.57 -9.24
C ILE A 198 -3.39 19.70 -8.44
N PHE A 199 -3.35 19.45 -7.14
CA PHE A 199 -4.54 19.40 -6.28
C PHE A 199 -4.27 19.99 -4.88
N GLY A 200 -5.33 20.28 -4.12
CA GLY A 200 -5.21 20.91 -2.79
C GLY A 200 -5.90 22.27 -2.64
N SER A 201 -5.73 22.86 -1.45
CA SER A 201 -6.53 23.99 -0.96
C SER A 201 -5.73 25.30 -0.83
N SER A 202 -4.50 25.35 -1.34
CA SER A 202 -3.66 26.55 -1.26
C SER A 202 -4.14 27.66 -2.19
N ARG A 203 -3.63 28.87 -1.91
CA ARG A 203 -3.63 29.98 -2.85
C ARG A 203 -2.33 29.92 -3.65
N ALA A 204 -2.34 29.14 -4.74
CA ALA A 204 -1.15 28.88 -5.54
C ALA A 204 -1.16 29.63 -6.88
N VAL A 205 -0.04 30.27 -7.20
CA VAL A 205 0.18 30.90 -8.51
C VAL A 205 1.27 30.15 -9.25
N PHE A 206 0.95 29.71 -10.46
CA PHE A 206 1.85 29.06 -11.39
C PHE A 206 2.12 30.03 -12.55
N GLU A 207 3.34 30.54 -12.67
CA GLU A 207 3.69 31.56 -13.64
C GLU A 207 4.80 31.07 -14.59
N ARG A 208 4.51 31.10 -15.90
CA ARG A 208 5.40 30.57 -16.95
C ARG A 208 5.82 29.13 -16.74
N CYS A 209 4.94 28.34 -16.13
CA CYS A 209 5.18 26.92 -15.95
C CYS A 209 4.82 26.15 -17.23
N VAL A 210 5.54 25.06 -17.48
CA VAL A 210 5.12 24.02 -18.41
C VAL A 210 4.32 22.99 -17.63
N VAL A 211 3.07 22.79 -18.02
CA VAL A 211 2.14 21.82 -17.42
C VAL A 211 1.98 20.68 -18.42
N TYR A 212 2.75 19.61 -18.24
CA TYR A 212 2.84 18.49 -19.18
C TYR A 212 1.90 17.35 -18.75
N ALA A 213 0.75 17.27 -19.41
CA ALA A 213 -0.30 16.30 -19.12
C ALA A 213 -0.01 14.94 -19.79
N LYS A 214 0.54 13.97 -19.05
CA LYS A 214 1.11 12.72 -19.63
C LYS A 214 0.05 11.82 -20.28
N THR A 215 0.49 10.96 -21.20
CA THR A 215 -0.35 9.86 -21.68
C THR A 215 -0.51 8.83 -20.56
N ARG A 216 -1.76 8.43 -20.27
CA ARG A 216 -2.05 7.38 -19.28
C ARG A 216 -1.68 6.00 -19.82
N GLN A 217 -1.09 5.18 -18.96
CA GLN A 217 -0.65 3.82 -19.29
C GLN A 217 -1.77 2.79 -19.10
N ASP A 218 -2.82 3.13 -18.35
CA ASP A 218 -4.02 2.30 -18.20
C ASP A 218 -4.95 2.33 -19.43
N GLY A 219 -4.58 3.07 -20.48
CA GLY A 219 -5.32 3.15 -21.74
C GLY A 219 -6.55 4.05 -21.73
N LEU A 220 -6.86 4.72 -20.60
CA LEU A 220 -8.00 5.64 -20.57
C LEU A 220 -7.71 6.92 -21.36
N SER A 221 -8.71 7.33 -22.15
CA SER A 221 -8.61 8.47 -23.06
C SER A 221 -8.82 9.84 -22.39
N GLY A 222 -9.32 9.86 -21.15
CA GLY A 222 -9.65 11.09 -20.41
C GLY A 222 -8.88 11.24 -19.10
N SER A 223 -8.51 12.47 -18.75
CA SER A 223 -7.93 12.81 -17.45
C SER A 223 -8.13 14.29 -17.05
N TYR A 224 -7.54 14.69 -15.93
CA TYR A 224 -7.75 15.99 -15.28
C TYR A 224 -6.41 16.61 -14.89
N ILE A 225 -6.22 17.90 -15.20
CA ILE A 225 -5.01 18.62 -14.77
C ILE A 225 -5.12 19.01 -13.29
N THR A 226 -6.20 19.70 -12.93
CA THR A 226 -6.37 20.24 -11.57
C THR A 226 -7.52 19.64 -10.79
N ALA A 227 -7.34 19.55 -9.47
CA ALA A 227 -8.38 19.18 -8.52
C ALA A 227 -8.26 20.06 -7.26
N ALA A 228 -8.44 21.37 -7.42
CA ALA A 228 -8.43 22.30 -6.28
C ALA A 228 -9.56 21.98 -5.30
N ASN A 229 -9.37 22.17 -3.99
CA ASN A 229 -10.43 22.18 -2.96
C ASN A 229 -10.36 23.48 -2.14
N THR A 230 -10.43 24.60 -2.85
CA THR A 230 -10.46 25.95 -2.28
C THR A 230 -11.53 26.06 -1.19
N GLN A 231 -11.15 26.56 -0.02
CA GLN A 231 -12.04 26.59 1.14
C GLN A 231 -13.13 27.66 0.96
N PRO A 232 -14.32 27.46 1.58
CA PRO A 232 -15.37 28.48 1.56
C PRO A 232 -14.87 29.86 1.98
N GLY A 233 -15.34 30.91 1.31
CA GLY A 233 -14.96 32.29 1.60
C GLY A 233 -13.55 32.70 1.16
N GLN A 234 -12.71 31.79 0.64
CA GLN A 234 -11.40 32.19 0.11
C GLN A 234 -11.55 32.93 -1.22
N ALA A 235 -11.02 34.14 -1.30
CA ALA A 235 -11.13 34.95 -2.52
C ALA A 235 -10.48 34.31 -3.76
N PHE A 236 -9.39 33.55 -3.57
CA PHE A 236 -8.63 32.96 -4.67
C PHE A 236 -8.20 31.52 -4.34
N GLY A 237 -8.10 30.71 -5.39
CA GLY A 237 -7.49 29.37 -5.36
C GLY A 237 -6.27 29.34 -6.26
N TYR A 238 -6.33 28.57 -7.35
CA TYR A 238 -5.22 28.42 -8.30
C TYR A 238 -5.28 29.43 -9.43
N VAL A 239 -4.12 30.02 -9.76
CA VAL A 239 -3.97 30.95 -10.89
C VAL A 239 -2.77 30.54 -11.73
N PHE A 240 -3.03 30.16 -12.98
CA PHE A 240 -2.02 29.84 -13.98
C PHE A 240 -1.83 31.04 -14.90
N ARG A 241 -0.60 31.55 -15.01
CA ARG A 241 -0.27 32.78 -15.76
C ARG A 241 0.81 32.50 -16.78
N SER A 242 0.52 32.73 -18.05
CA SER A 242 1.50 32.55 -19.14
C SER A 242 2.11 31.14 -19.16
N CYS A 243 1.34 30.14 -18.74
CA CYS A 243 1.77 28.75 -18.75
C CYS A 243 1.70 28.15 -20.15
N THR A 244 2.33 26.99 -20.33
CA THR A 244 2.27 26.21 -21.57
C THR A 244 1.80 24.79 -21.28
N ILE A 245 0.80 24.32 -22.03
CA ILE A 245 0.29 22.95 -22.02
C ILE A 245 0.62 22.32 -23.39
N PRO A 246 1.78 21.65 -23.54
CA PRO A 246 2.15 21.02 -24.80
C PRO A 246 1.31 19.77 -25.09
N ALA A 247 1.42 19.25 -26.31
CA ALA A 247 0.84 17.95 -26.63
C ALA A 247 1.55 16.87 -25.80
N ASN A 248 0.84 15.81 -25.44
CA ASN A 248 1.48 14.60 -24.95
C ASN A 248 1.85 13.68 -26.12
N ARG A 249 2.38 12.50 -25.80
CA ARG A 249 2.92 11.55 -26.79
C ARG A 249 1.89 10.53 -27.27
N GLY A 250 0.65 10.64 -26.84
CA GLY A 250 -0.38 9.64 -27.07
C GLY A 250 -1.75 10.27 -27.25
N THR A 251 -2.79 9.55 -26.84
CA THR A 251 -4.18 9.89 -27.16
C THR A 251 -5.00 10.37 -25.96
N THR A 252 -4.40 10.46 -24.76
CA THR A 252 -5.11 10.95 -23.57
C THR A 252 -5.38 12.45 -23.72
N SER A 253 -6.65 12.83 -23.72
CA SER A 253 -7.11 14.22 -23.63
C SER A 253 -7.55 14.57 -22.21
N TYR A 254 -7.47 15.86 -21.88
CA TYR A 254 -7.62 16.37 -20.53
C TYR A 254 -8.73 17.40 -20.42
N VAL A 255 -9.31 17.54 -19.24
CA VAL A 255 -9.97 18.80 -18.84
C VAL A 255 -9.02 19.59 -17.93
N LEU A 256 -9.18 20.91 -17.91
CA LEU A 256 -8.41 21.85 -17.10
C LEU A 256 -8.57 21.59 -15.60
N GLY A 257 -9.72 21.08 -15.16
CA GLY A 257 -9.91 20.64 -13.79
C GLY A 257 -11.28 20.10 -13.46
N ARG A 258 -11.39 19.56 -12.24
CA ARG A 258 -12.63 19.10 -11.60
C ARG A 258 -12.67 19.48 -10.11
N PRO A 259 -13.86 19.72 -9.53
CA PRO A 259 -13.98 20.37 -8.22
C PRO A 259 -13.96 19.38 -7.05
N TRP A 260 -12.75 19.01 -6.60
CA TRP A 260 -12.59 18.10 -5.46
C TRP A 260 -13.24 18.64 -4.18
N GLN A 261 -13.95 17.77 -3.45
CA GLN A 261 -14.73 18.10 -2.24
C GLN A 261 -15.87 19.12 -2.44
N ASN A 262 -16.31 19.31 -3.69
CA ASN A 262 -17.61 19.91 -4.00
C ASN A 262 -18.58 18.81 -4.44
N SER A 263 -19.04 18.05 -3.45
CA SER A 263 -19.93 16.91 -3.64
C SER A 263 -20.78 16.67 -2.37
N THR A 264 -21.94 16.04 -2.56
CA THR A 264 -22.85 15.61 -1.50
C THR A 264 -22.10 14.80 -0.44
N GLY A 265 -22.06 15.32 0.79
CA GLY A 265 -21.36 14.71 1.93
C GLY A 265 -20.02 15.36 2.29
N SER A 266 -19.53 16.31 1.48
CA SER A 266 -18.41 17.17 1.88
C SER A 266 -18.93 18.31 2.77
N SER A 267 -18.31 18.51 3.93
CA SER A 267 -18.66 19.59 4.86
C SER A 267 -17.41 20.21 5.51
N PRO A 268 -17.17 21.53 5.34
CA PRO A 268 -17.91 22.42 4.46
C PRO A 268 -17.68 22.09 2.99
N LEU A 269 -18.59 22.53 2.12
CA LEU A 269 -18.48 22.32 0.68
C LEU A 269 -17.41 23.26 0.10
N ALA A 270 -16.48 22.74 -0.70
CA ALA A 270 -15.42 23.57 -1.31
C ALA A 270 -15.98 24.57 -2.33
N GLU A 271 -15.44 25.79 -2.37
CA GLU A 271 -15.73 26.82 -3.37
C GLU A 271 -14.60 26.86 -4.41
N ASN A 272 -14.46 25.81 -5.22
CA ASN A 272 -13.27 25.58 -6.04
C ASN A 272 -12.98 26.74 -7.00
N LYS A 273 -11.74 27.26 -6.99
CA LYS A 273 -11.31 28.36 -7.88
C LYS A 273 -10.05 27.99 -8.65
N VAL A 274 -10.14 27.99 -9.97
CA VAL A 274 -9.02 27.73 -10.88
C VAL A 274 -9.11 28.68 -12.08
N VAL A 275 -8.06 29.44 -12.33
CA VAL A 275 -8.04 30.46 -13.39
C VAL A 275 -6.83 30.28 -14.28
N TRP A 276 -7.05 30.21 -15.60
CA TRP A 276 -5.99 30.14 -16.62
C TRP A 276 -5.91 31.45 -17.42
N LEU A 277 -4.79 32.15 -17.31
CA LEU A 277 -4.55 33.45 -17.95
C LEU A 277 -3.42 33.34 -18.98
N LYS A 278 -3.71 33.71 -20.23
CA LYS A 278 -2.74 33.80 -21.34
C LYS A 278 -1.93 32.52 -21.53
N THR A 279 -2.59 31.36 -21.43
CA THR A 279 -1.93 30.05 -21.50
C THR A 279 -1.84 29.56 -22.95
N THR A 280 -0.68 29.05 -23.34
CA THR A 280 -0.49 28.39 -24.64
C THR A 280 -0.85 26.92 -24.53
N MET A 281 -1.73 26.39 -25.38
CA MET A 281 -2.19 25.00 -25.33
C MET A 281 -2.05 24.33 -26.70
N ALA A 282 -1.60 23.08 -26.72
CA ALA A 282 -1.57 22.29 -27.95
C ALA A 282 -2.98 21.92 -28.42
N THR A 283 -3.14 21.70 -29.73
CA THR A 283 -4.41 21.25 -30.29
C THR A 283 -4.74 19.82 -29.80
N GLY A 284 -5.98 19.58 -29.36
CA GLY A 284 -6.47 18.26 -28.96
C GLY A 284 -6.08 17.80 -27.55
N ILE A 285 -5.21 18.53 -26.84
CA ILE A 285 -4.82 18.16 -25.47
C ILE A 285 -5.93 18.46 -24.46
N ILE A 286 -6.60 19.61 -24.60
CA ILE A 286 -7.75 19.98 -23.77
C ILE A 286 -9.04 19.65 -24.53
N LYS A 287 -9.94 18.91 -23.88
CA LYS A 287 -11.26 18.58 -24.42
C LYS A 287 -12.12 19.83 -24.61
N PRO A 288 -13.04 19.86 -25.58
CA PRO A 288 -13.83 21.06 -25.86
C PRO A 288 -14.63 21.60 -24.68
N GLU A 289 -15.18 20.71 -23.84
CA GLU A 289 -15.91 21.07 -22.62
C GLU A 289 -15.03 21.80 -21.58
N GLY A 290 -13.71 21.58 -21.63
CA GLY A 290 -12.68 22.25 -20.85
C GLY A 290 -12.65 21.93 -19.37
N TRP A 291 -13.79 21.64 -18.75
CA TRP A 291 -13.95 21.39 -17.32
C TRP A 291 -14.96 20.27 -17.08
N GLN A 292 -14.87 19.60 -15.94
CA GLN A 292 -15.80 18.54 -15.58
C GLN A 292 -16.29 18.72 -14.14
N VAL A 293 -17.56 18.37 -13.88
CA VAL A 293 -18.09 18.22 -12.52
C VAL A 293 -17.40 17.05 -11.82
N TRP A 294 -17.40 17.04 -10.48
CA TRP A 294 -16.83 15.95 -9.71
C TRP A 294 -17.76 14.73 -9.76
N ASP A 295 -19.06 14.96 -9.53
CA ASP A 295 -20.14 14.00 -9.61
C ASP A 295 -21.51 14.71 -9.76
N ALA A 296 -22.59 13.94 -9.66
CA ALA A 296 -23.96 14.45 -9.77
C ALA A 296 -24.36 15.45 -8.66
N GLY A 297 -23.63 15.48 -7.54
CA GLY A 297 -23.87 16.38 -6.41
C GLY A 297 -23.07 17.68 -6.44
N THR A 298 -22.30 17.92 -7.51
CA THR A 298 -21.50 19.15 -7.65
C THR A 298 -22.38 20.39 -7.73
N ASN A 299 -22.17 21.34 -6.83
CA ASN A 299 -22.81 22.65 -6.86
C ASN A 299 -21.94 23.66 -7.64
N THR A 300 -22.23 23.80 -8.94
CA THR A 300 -21.47 24.66 -9.85
C THR A 300 -21.62 26.15 -9.57
N SER A 301 -22.62 26.59 -8.81
CA SER A 301 -22.79 28.00 -8.43
C SER A 301 -21.70 28.53 -7.49
N LEU A 302 -21.00 27.62 -6.80
CA LEU A 302 -19.89 27.94 -5.88
C LEU A 302 -18.51 27.89 -6.54
N ILE A 303 -18.44 27.51 -7.82
CA ILE A 303 -17.18 27.28 -8.54
C ILE A 303 -16.80 28.53 -9.32
N THR A 304 -15.50 28.86 -9.34
CA THR A 304 -14.92 29.86 -10.24
C THR A 304 -13.84 29.21 -11.09
N TYR A 305 -14.26 28.57 -12.17
CA TYR A 305 -13.37 28.02 -13.20
C TYR A 305 -13.38 28.95 -14.40
N ALA A 306 -12.22 29.54 -14.70
CA ALA A 306 -12.17 30.65 -15.64
C ALA A 306 -10.94 30.62 -16.56
N GLU A 307 -11.11 31.17 -17.76
CA GLU A 307 -10.07 31.31 -18.77
C GLU A 307 -9.99 32.76 -19.29
N TYR A 308 -8.80 33.20 -19.66
CA TYR A 308 -8.57 34.48 -20.34
C TYR A 308 -7.49 34.35 -21.41
N SER A 309 -7.82 34.69 -22.66
CA SER A 309 -6.86 34.87 -23.76
C SER A 309 -5.87 33.71 -23.95
N SER A 310 -6.31 32.47 -23.75
CA SER A 310 -5.52 31.27 -24.06
C SER A 310 -5.36 31.12 -25.58
N ARG A 311 -4.18 30.64 -26.01
CA ARG A 311 -3.80 30.55 -27.44
C ARG A 311 -3.25 29.18 -27.78
N LYS A 312 -3.25 28.83 -29.06
CA LYS A 312 -2.51 27.72 -29.64
C LYS A 312 -1.05 28.11 -29.82
N PHE A 313 -0.19 27.11 -30.08
CA PHE A 313 1.21 27.33 -30.41
C PHE A 313 1.43 28.15 -31.70
N ASP A 314 0.46 28.14 -32.62
CA ASP A 314 0.47 28.98 -33.83
C ASP A 314 -0.09 30.40 -33.60
N GLY A 315 -0.36 30.77 -32.34
CA GLY A 315 -0.85 32.10 -31.95
C GLY A 315 -2.37 32.30 -32.06
N ARG A 316 -3.11 31.39 -32.70
CA ARG A 316 -4.57 31.48 -32.81
C ARG A 316 -5.24 31.33 -31.43
N PRO A 317 -6.38 31.98 -31.17
CA PRO A 317 -7.10 31.80 -29.91
C PRO A 317 -7.62 30.35 -29.76
N ILE A 318 -7.70 29.89 -28.51
CA ILE A 318 -8.37 28.62 -28.18
C ILE A 318 -9.87 28.79 -28.38
N ASN A 319 -10.52 27.83 -29.05
CA ASN A 319 -11.97 27.82 -29.18
C ASN A 319 -12.59 27.42 -27.84
N VAL A 320 -13.39 28.33 -27.27
CA VAL A 320 -14.07 28.17 -25.98
C VAL A 320 -15.59 28.06 -26.13
N SER A 321 -16.13 28.02 -27.35
CA SER A 321 -17.59 28.00 -27.59
C SER A 321 -18.30 26.75 -27.07
N GLN A 322 -17.55 25.66 -26.85
CA GLN A 322 -18.06 24.39 -26.34
C GLN A 322 -17.76 24.17 -24.85
N ARG A 323 -17.21 25.18 -24.16
CA ARG A 323 -16.98 25.08 -22.71
C ARG A 323 -18.29 24.85 -21.98
N VAL A 324 -18.22 24.12 -20.87
CA VAL A 324 -19.36 23.98 -19.97
C VAL A 324 -19.92 25.35 -19.58
N SER A 325 -21.25 25.46 -19.54
CA SER A 325 -21.97 26.73 -19.39
C SER A 325 -21.71 27.46 -18.07
N TRP A 326 -21.27 26.74 -17.03
CA TRP A 326 -20.93 27.28 -15.72
C TRP A 326 -19.47 27.74 -15.59
N SER A 327 -18.64 27.53 -16.61
CA SER A 327 -17.30 28.12 -16.67
C SER A 327 -17.36 29.59 -17.11
N LYS A 328 -16.32 30.37 -16.77
CA LYS A 328 -16.27 31.82 -17.04
C LYS A 328 -15.19 32.17 -18.06
N GLN A 329 -15.52 32.98 -19.04
CA GLN A 329 -14.53 33.65 -19.88
C GLN A 329 -14.33 35.06 -19.33
N LEU A 330 -13.13 35.35 -18.84
CA LEU A 330 -12.85 36.65 -18.22
C LEU A 330 -12.71 37.74 -19.29
N THR A 331 -13.05 38.96 -18.91
CA THR A 331 -12.75 40.18 -19.66
C THR A 331 -11.37 40.71 -19.28
N PRO A 332 -10.77 41.64 -20.07
CA PRO A 332 -9.54 42.32 -19.65
C PRO A 332 -9.64 42.97 -18.26
N ALA A 333 -10.78 43.58 -17.93
CA ALA A 333 -11.01 44.22 -16.63
C ALA A 333 -11.00 43.20 -15.47
N ASP A 334 -11.63 42.03 -15.67
CA ASP A 334 -11.63 40.96 -14.67
C ASP A 334 -10.22 40.48 -14.32
N THR A 335 -9.25 40.62 -15.25
CA THR A 335 -7.87 40.19 -15.01
C THR A 335 -7.12 41.07 -14.00
N ALA A 336 -7.60 42.28 -13.73
CA ALA A 336 -6.96 43.23 -12.83
C ALA A 336 -6.86 42.71 -11.38
N GLN A 337 -7.74 41.81 -10.95
CA GLN A 337 -7.69 41.19 -9.62
C GLN A 337 -6.62 40.10 -9.48
N TYR A 338 -6.07 39.57 -10.58
CA TYR A 338 -5.11 38.45 -10.57
C TYR A 338 -3.64 38.88 -10.66
N THR A 339 -3.31 40.04 -10.09
CA THR A 339 -1.93 40.50 -9.91
C THR A 339 -1.27 39.79 -8.73
N VAL A 340 0.06 39.70 -8.69
CA VAL A 340 0.78 39.08 -7.57
C VAL A 340 0.47 39.81 -6.25
N ALA A 341 0.38 41.15 -6.28
CA ALA A 341 0.03 41.96 -5.12
C ALA A 341 -1.37 41.64 -4.58
N ASN A 342 -2.39 41.55 -5.45
CA ASN A 342 -3.72 41.14 -5.02
C ASN A 342 -3.72 39.69 -4.53
N LEU A 343 -2.98 38.80 -5.21
CA LEU A 343 -2.87 37.37 -4.93
C LEU A 343 -2.09 37.01 -3.67
N PHE A 344 -1.23 37.87 -3.16
CA PHE A 344 -0.41 37.54 -1.98
C PHE A 344 -0.42 38.61 -0.89
N GLY A 345 -1.12 39.73 -1.13
CA GLY A 345 -1.15 40.87 -0.24
C GLY A 345 0.22 41.53 -0.16
N THR A 346 0.70 41.75 1.05
CA THR A 346 2.01 42.36 1.33
C THR A 346 3.20 41.44 1.04
N TRP A 347 2.98 40.14 0.82
CA TRP A 347 4.06 39.20 0.53
C TRP A 347 4.52 39.33 -0.93
N ASN A 348 5.78 39.69 -1.10
CA ASN A 348 6.43 39.74 -2.41
C ASN A 348 7.29 38.47 -2.63
N PRO A 349 6.84 37.48 -3.42
CA PRO A 349 7.63 36.28 -3.68
C PRO A 349 8.94 36.58 -4.45
N CYS A 350 9.01 37.69 -5.18
CA CYS A 350 10.22 38.09 -5.90
C CYS A 350 11.36 38.52 -4.97
N ALA A 351 11.05 38.85 -3.72
CA ALA A 351 12.03 39.27 -2.72
C ALA A 351 12.58 38.11 -1.88
N VAL A 352 12.04 36.88 -2.04
CA VAL A 352 12.43 35.71 -1.25
C VAL A 352 13.88 35.30 -1.51
N ALA A 353 14.36 35.43 -2.75
CA ALA A 353 15.75 35.22 -3.10
C ALA A 353 16.13 36.02 -4.35
N PRO A 354 17.42 36.34 -4.53
CA PRO A 354 17.92 36.83 -5.81
C PRO A 354 17.47 35.89 -6.94
N ASN A 355 17.10 36.46 -8.08
CA ASN A 355 16.76 35.72 -9.31
C ASN A 355 15.41 34.96 -9.35
N VAL A 356 14.56 35.04 -8.31
CA VAL A 356 13.22 34.44 -8.39
C VAL A 356 12.45 35.04 -9.56
N CYS A 357 12.39 36.37 -9.67
CA CYS A 357 11.59 37.04 -10.69
C CYS A 357 12.35 37.53 -11.92
N THR A 358 13.67 37.36 -11.99
CA THR A 358 14.49 37.73 -13.14
C THR A 358 14.22 36.83 -14.36
N SER A 359 14.78 37.22 -15.51
CA SER A 359 14.73 36.44 -16.75
C SER A 359 15.26 35.02 -16.54
N PHE A 360 14.66 34.09 -17.27
CA PHE A 360 14.91 32.67 -17.15
C PHE A 360 15.41 32.14 -18.50
N THR A 361 16.52 31.42 -18.46
CA THR A 361 17.01 30.61 -19.58
C THR A 361 17.05 29.17 -19.10
N PRO A 362 16.20 28.28 -19.63
CA PRO A 362 16.15 26.90 -19.18
C PRO A 362 17.42 26.14 -19.58
N ASP A 363 17.89 25.27 -18.69
CA ASP A 363 18.85 24.23 -19.05
C ASP A 363 18.16 23.13 -19.86
N ILE A 364 18.97 22.36 -20.60
CA ILE A 364 18.49 21.11 -21.18
C ILE A 364 18.04 20.20 -20.04
N ALA A 365 16.80 19.70 -20.10
CA ALA A 365 16.27 18.76 -19.13
C ALA A 365 15.34 17.77 -19.86
N VAL A 366 15.88 16.59 -20.16
CA VAL A 366 15.13 15.49 -20.78
C VAL A 366 14.33 14.77 -19.69
N THR A 367 13.10 14.38 -20.00
CA THR A 367 12.21 13.67 -19.08
C THR A 367 11.33 12.66 -19.81
N ASN A 368 10.71 11.79 -19.02
CA ASN A 368 9.78 10.75 -19.45
C ASN A 368 10.30 9.83 -20.56
N LEU A 369 11.61 9.55 -20.61
CA LEU A 369 12.14 8.54 -21.54
C LEU A 369 11.43 7.21 -21.32
N ARG A 370 10.80 6.71 -22.37
CA ARG A 370 10.07 5.45 -22.38
C ARG A 370 10.46 4.63 -23.59
N ALA A 371 10.74 3.35 -23.38
CA ALA A 371 10.87 2.35 -24.42
C ALA A 371 9.64 1.45 -24.42
N THR A 372 9.03 1.22 -25.58
CA THR A 372 7.93 0.27 -25.75
C THR A 372 8.30 -0.76 -26.81
N LYS A 373 8.03 -2.03 -26.50
CA LYS A 373 8.20 -3.12 -27.46
C LYS A 373 7.00 -3.15 -28.41
N ALA A 374 7.26 -3.08 -29.71
CA ALA A 374 6.32 -3.43 -30.76
C ALA A 374 6.55 -4.90 -31.20
N ALA A 375 6.03 -5.32 -32.36
CA ALA A 375 6.26 -6.69 -32.85
C ALA A 375 7.74 -6.95 -33.20
N THR A 376 8.39 -6.01 -33.90
CA THR A 376 9.76 -6.17 -34.41
C THR A 376 10.73 -5.07 -33.97
N THR A 377 10.19 -3.95 -33.49
CA THR A 377 10.98 -2.78 -33.07
C THR A 377 10.79 -2.47 -31.60
N THR A 378 11.70 -1.67 -31.06
CA THR A 378 11.53 -0.93 -29.82
C THR A 378 11.35 0.54 -30.16
N ASN A 379 10.24 1.12 -29.74
CA ASN A 379 9.95 2.54 -29.93
C ASN A 379 10.38 3.31 -28.69
N PHE A 380 11.21 4.33 -28.88
CA PHE A 380 11.63 5.25 -27.84
C PHE A 380 10.87 6.55 -27.99
N THR A 381 10.40 7.06 -26.86
CA THR A 381 9.78 8.39 -26.82
C THR A 381 10.24 9.12 -25.57
N TRP A 382 10.39 10.43 -25.65
CA TRP A 382 10.74 11.31 -24.53
C TRP A 382 10.20 12.70 -24.78
N ASN A 383 10.29 13.57 -23.77
CA ASN A 383 10.05 14.98 -23.94
C ASN A 383 11.10 15.84 -23.24
N MET A 384 11.15 17.11 -23.62
CA MET A 384 11.87 18.13 -22.87
C MET A 384 10.97 18.76 -21.82
N ALA A 385 11.55 19.18 -20.69
CA ALA A 385 10.85 19.96 -19.69
C ALA A 385 10.54 21.38 -20.21
N TRP A 386 11.51 22.01 -20.87
CA TRP A 386 11.32 23.27 -21.60
C TRP A 386 11.75 23.06 -23.04
N ALA A 387 10.94 23.53 -23.99
CA ALA A 387 11.31 23.46 -25.40
C ALA A 387 12.45 24.45 -25.69
N ILE A 388 13.50 23.94 -26.33
CA ILE A 388 14.68 24.72 -26.71
C ILE A 388 15.01 24.32 -28.15
N ASN A 389 15.06 25.29 -29.05
CA ASN A 389 15.46 25.02 -30.43
C ASN A 389 16.92 24.53 -30.51
N GLN A 390 17.24 23.82 -31.59
CA GLN A 390 18.58 23.33 -31.91
C GLN A 390 19.22 22.42 -30.85
N VAL A 391 18.42 21.83 -29.94
CA VAL A 391 18.89 20.74 -29.08
C VAL A 391 18.99 19.47 -29.93
N LYS A 392 20.17 18.88 -29.94
CA LYS A 392 20.48 17.63 -30.63
C LYS A 392 20.36 16.45 -29.68
N PHE A 393 19.59 15.44 -30.07
CA PHE A 393 19.39 14.19 -29.36
C PHE A 393 20.04 13.03 -30.10
N GLU A 394 20.84 12.27 -29.37
CA GLU A 394 21.53 11.07 -29.84
C GLU A 394 21.15 9.89 -28.95
N VAL A 395 20.71 8.79 -29.55
CA VAL A 395 20.37 7.56 -28.82
C VAL A 395 21.57 6.64 -28.83
N PHE A 396 21.94 6.15 -27.65
CA PHE A 396 23.04 5.24 -27.45
C PHE A 396 22.53 3.89 -26.96
N ARG A 397 23.13 2.79 -27.42
CA ARG A 397 22.78 1.42 -27.07
C ARG A 397 24.00 0.62 -26.61
N ALA A 398 23.83 -0.24 -25.61
CA ALA A 398 24.77 -1.28 -25.23
C ALA A 398 24.08 -2.64 -25.03
N ALA A 399 24.84 -3.74 -25.17
CA ALA A 399 24.36 -5.10 -24.91
C ALA A 399 24.32 -5.45 -23.41
N THR A 400 25.06 -4.73 -22.58
CA THR A 400 25.06 -4.87 -21.12
C THR A 400 25.05 -3.50 -20.46
N ARG A 401 24.51 -3.40 -19.24
CA ARG A 401 24.34 -2.12 -18.54
C ARG A 401 25.65 -1.33 -18.38
N LYS A 402 26.77 -2.04 -18.16
CA LYS A 402 28.13 -1.49 -17.99
C LYS A 402 29.01 -1.62 -19.24
N GLY A 403 28.44 -2.05 -20.37
CA GLY A 403 29.18 -2.26 -21.62
C GLY A 403 29.47 -0.96 -22.36
N THR A 404 30.09 -1.09 -23.53
CA THR A 404 30.33 0.02 -24.45
C THR A 404 29.04 0.44 -25.12
N TYR A 405 28.69 1.73 -25.00
CA TYR A 405 27.52 2.31 -25.66
C TYR A 405 27.91 2.86 -27.03
N THR A 406 27.20 2.43 -28.07
CA THR A 406 27.35 2.96 -29.44
C THR A 406 26.11 3.75 -29.83
N LYS A 407 26.32 4.84 -30.55
CA LYS A 407 25.22 5.63 -31.13
C LYS A 407 24.46 4.79 -32.15
N ILE A 408 23.13 4.93 -32.16
CA ILE A 408 22.24 4.30 -33.12
C ILE A 408 21.38 5.35 -33.83
N GLY A 409 20.96 5.05 -35.06
CA GLY A 409 20.11 5.94 -35.85
C GLY A 409 20.77 7.27 -36.20
N THR A 410 19.95 8.20 -36.68
CA THR A 410 20.34 9.58 -37.00
C THR A 410 20.03 10.53 -35.85
N ASP A 411 20.69 11.69 -35.87
CA ASP A 411 20.46 12.74 -34.88
C ASP A 411 19.06 13.33 -35.04
N LEU A 412 18.35 13.47 -33.93
CA LEU A 412 17.12 14.26 -33.91
C LEU A 412 17.46 15.66 -33.41
N VAL A 413 17.04 16.68 -34.14
CA VAL A 413 17.26 18.08 -33.74
C VAL A 413 15.91 18.73 -33.47
N ALA A 414 15.78 19.39 -32.32
CA ALA A 414 14.62 20.22 -32.01
C ALA A 414 14.58 21.42 -32.97
N ALA A 415 13.78 21.35 -34.03
CA ALA A 415 13.76 22.42 -35.05
C ALA A 415 13.34 23.78 -34.46
N THR A 416 12.40 23.77 -33.50
CA THR A 416 11.80 24.96 -32.89
C THR A 416 11.86 24.90 -31.37
N ASP A 417 11.65 26.05 -30.73
CA ASP A 417 11.43 26.22 -29.28
C ASP A 417 9.97 25.94 -28.87
N THR A 418 9.20 25.29 -29.74
CA THR A 418 7.83 24.83 -29.48
C THR A 418 7.71 23.30 -29.53
N THR A 419 8.79 22.59 -29.87
CA THR A 419 8.81 21.12 -29.96
C THR A 419 9.17 20.51 -28.61
N TYR A 420 8.22 19.80 -27.99
CA TYR A 420 8.42 19.15 -26.70
C TYR A 420 8.70 17.66 -26.81
N ASN A 421 8.08 16.96 -27.77
CA ASN A 421 8.07 15.50 -27.85
C ASN A 421 8.95 14.99 -28.97
N PHE A 422 9.64 13.89 -28.71
CA PHE A 422 10.57 13.26 -29.63
C PHE A 422 10.38 11.75 -29.59
N GLN A 423 10.65 11.11 -30.73
CA GLN A 423 10.55 9.67 -30.87
C GLN A 423 11.55 9.14 -31.88
N THR A 424 12.00 7.91 -31.67
CA THR A 424 12.76 7.11 -32.63
C THR A 424 12.51 5.63 -32.36
N SER A 425 13.13 4.75 -33.14
CA SER A 425 13.05 3.31 -32.92
C SER A 425 14.40 2.62 -33.14
N ASP A 426 14.53 1.42 -32.58
CA ASP A 426 15.61 0.48 -32.86
C ASP A 426 15.03 -0.91 -33.09
N ALA A 427 15.84 -1.81 -33.65
CA ALA A 427 15.51 -3.23 -33.66
C ALA A 427 15.40 -3.77 -32.22
N GLN A 428 14.50 -4.72 -31.99
CA GLN A 428 14.45 -5.39 -30.70
C GLN A 428 15.73 -6.20 -30.42
N PRO A 429 16.05 -6.46 -29.14
CA PRO A 429 17.02 -7.47 -28.77
C PRO A 429 16.75 -8.81 -29.47
N ALA A 430 17.78 -9.62 -29.68
CA ALA A 430 17.58 -11.01 -30.01
C ALA A 430 16.80 -11.73 -28.89
N ALA A 431 16.14 -12.85 -29.19
CA ALA A 431 15.47 -13.64 -28.16
C ALA A 431 16.51 -14.10 -27.12
N GLY A 432 16.22 -13.96 -25.82
CA GLY A 432 17.18 -14.25 -24.75
C GLY A 432 18.21 -13.15 -24.47
N ALA A 433 18.12 -11.99 -25.13
CA ALA A 433 19.02 -10.85 -24.91
C ALA A 433 18.29 -9.63 -24.34
N ALA A 434 19.07 -8.68 -23.83
CA ALA A 434 18.60 -7.35 -23.42
C ALA A 434 19.50 -6.27 -24.02
N TYR A 435 18.92 -5.11 -24.29
CA TYR A 435 19.64 -3.91 -24.69
C TYR A 435 19.39 -2.78 -23.70
N TYR A 436 20.39 -1.93 -23.52
CA TYR A 436 20.38 -0.81 -22.60
C TYR A 436 20.56 0.49 -23.38
N TYR A 437 19.74 1.49 -23.08
CA TYR A 437 19.67 2.72 -23.86
C TYR A 437 19.74 3.95 -22.97
N TYR A 438 20.39 5.01 -23.47
CA TYR A 438 20.23 6.36 -22.93
C TYR A 438 20.18 7.37 -24.07
N ILE A 439 19.71 8.58 -23.76
CA ILE A 439 19.70 9.71 -24.68
C ILE A 439 20.73 10.72 -24.21
N ARG A 440 21.61 11.15 -25.13
CA ARG A 440 22.46 12.32 -24.96
C ARG A 440 21.80 13.52 -25.63
N ALA A 441 21.56 14.58 -24.89
CA ALA A 441 21.02 15.85 -25.38
C ALA A 441 22.08 16.94 -25.27
N SER A 442 22.33 17.67 -26.37
CA SER A 442 23.40 18.68 -26.44
C SER A 442 22.99 19.90 -27.26
N LYS A 443 23.47 21.07 -26.86
CA LYS A 443 23.37 22.34 -27.59
C LYS A 443 24.56 23.21 -27.20
N THR A 444 25.20 23.85 -28.18
CA THR A 444 26.31 24.78 -27.93
C THR A 444 25.90 25.86 -26.92
N GLY A 445 26.73 26.09 -25.91
CA GLY A 445 26.47 27.06 -24.83
C GLY A 445 25.65 26.52 -23.65
N LEU A 446 25.12 25.29 -23.72
CA LEU A 446 24.44 24.62 -22.61
C LEU A 446 25.18 23.34 -22.21
N ALA A 447 25.05 22.95 -20.94
CA ALA A 447 25.62 21.70 -20.46
C ALA A 447 24.92 20.49 -21.11
N THR A 448 25.71 19.59 -21.68
CA THR A 448 25.22 18.30 -22.21
C THR A 448 24.56 17.48 -21.11
N GLN A 449 23.41 16.88 -21.41
CA GLN A 449 22.67 16.03 -20.49
C GLN A 449 22.57 14.60 -21.01
N ILE A 450 22.55 13.65 -20.08
CA ILE A 450 22.33 12.23 -20.36
C ILE A 450 21.18 11.75 -19.49
N THR A 451 20.24 11.01 -20.07
CA THR A 451 19.14 10.40 -19.30
C THR A 451 19.60 9.22 -18.47
N ASP A 452 18.78 8.81 -17.51
CA ASP A 452 18.89 7.47 -16.93
C ASP A 452 18.82 6.39 -18.04
N THR A 453 19.49 5.27 -17.79
CA THR A 453 19.49 4.13 -18.70
C THR A 453 18.17 3.37 -18.62
N VAL A 454 17.55 3.10 -19.76
CA VAL A 454 16.38 2.22 -19.90
C VAL A 454 16.81 0.86 -20.43
N GLU A 455 16.28 -0.21 -19.85
CA GLU A 455 16.48 -1.59 -20.31
C GLU A 455 15.29 -2.04 -21.17
N VAL A 456 15.61 -2.71 -22.27
CA VAL A 456 14.64 -3.43 -23.10
C VAL A 456 15.07 -4.88 -23.11
N SER A 457 14.31 -5.73 -22.43
CA SER A 457 14.64 -7.14 -22.26
C SER A 457 13.72 -8.05 -23.05
N ARG A 458 14.34 -9.04 -23.69
CA ARG A 458 13.72 -10.25 -24.22
C ARG A 458 14.30 -11.51 -23.57
N VAL A 459 14.86 -11.36 -22.36
CA VAL A 459 15.24 -12.49 -21.50
C VAL A 459 13.96 -13.05 -20.88
N PRO A 460 13.63 -14.34 -21.08
CA PRO A 460 12.51 -14.99 -20.40
C PRO A 460 12.65 -14.89 -18.88
N THR A 461 11.63 -14.39 -18.20
CA THR A 461 11.66 -14.18 -16.74
C THR A 461 10.37 -14.70 -16.11
N ILE A 462 10.51 -15.46 -15.03
CA ILE A 462 9.41 -15.99 -14.21
C ILE A 462 9.44 -15.25 -12.86
N THR A 463 8.27 -14.86 -12.35
CA THR A 463 8.13 -14.16 -11.07
C THR A 463 7.04 -14.80 -10.23
N THR A 464 7.35 -15.10 -8.96
CA THR A 464 6.38 -15.60 -7.98
C THR A 464 6.33 -14.68 -6.76
N THR A 465 5.14 -14.44 -6.21
CA THR A 465 4.98 -13.72 -4.93
C THR A 465 4.00 -14.43 -4.00
N GLY A 466 4.20 -14.28 -2.69
CA GLY A 466 3.45 -14.99 -1.65
C GLY A 466 4.26 -16.11 -0.99
N SER A 467 3.85 -16.49 0.23
CA SER A 467 4.47 -17.57 1.00
C SER A 467 3.42 -18.63 1.32
N LEU A 468 3.76 -19.88 1.06
CA LEU A 468 2.95 -21.03 1.41
C LEU A 468 3.41 -21.52 2.79
N GLY A 469 2.65 -21.17 3.82
CA GLY A 469 2.85 -21.74 5.16
C GLY A 469 2.67 -23.27 5.17
N THR A 470 2.79 -23.89 6.34
CA THR A 470 2.72 -25.36 6.45
C THR A 470 1.33 -25.92 6.12
N PHE A 471 1.29 -27.12 5.52
CA PHE A 471 0.06 -27.84 5.19
C PHE A 471 -0.21 -28.97 6.20
N ALA A 472 -1.47 -29.18 6.53
CA ALA A 472 -1.92 -30.31 7.35
C ALA A 472 -3.01 -31.07 6.61
N GLN A 473 -2.73 -32.33 6.29
CA GLN A 473 -3.67 -33.26 5.67
C GLN A 473 -4.12 -34.30 6.70
N TYR A 474 -5.43 -34.52 6.79
CA TYR A 474 -6.07 -35.46 7.72
C TYR A 474 -6.66 -36.65 6.94
N ALA A 475 -7.22 -37.63 7.65
CA ALA A 475 -7.70 -38.89 7.06
C ALA A 475 -8.71 -38.72 5.90
N ASN A 476 -9.53 -37.66 5.94
CA ASN A 476 -10.64 -37.46 5.00
C ASN A 476 -10.32 -36.39 3.95
N GLY A 477 -9.43 -36.74 3.01
CA GLY A 477 -9.17 -35.94 1.81
C GLY A 477 -7.90 -35.08 1.88
N PRO A 478 -7.75 -34.12 0.95
CA PRO A 478 -6.57 -33.27 0.88
C PRO A 478 -6.57 -32.19 1.97
N SER A 479 -5.42 -31.54 2.17
CA SER A 479 -5.32 -30.39 3.07
C SER A 479 -6.16 -29.20 2.61
N ALA A 480 -6.31 -28.21 3.49
CA ALA A 480 -6.78 -26.89 3.08
C ALA A 480 -5.91 -26.30 1.96
N VAL A 481 -6.54 -25.56 1.05
CA VAL A 481 -5.89 -24.91 -0.08
C VAL A 481 -5.20 -23.63 0.37
N ARG A 482 -3.98 -23.39 -0.12
CA ARG A 482 -3.25 -22.13 0.00
C ARG A 482 -2.94 -21.59 -1.40
N THR A 483 -2.68 -20.30 -1.54
CA THR A 483 -2.40 -19.68 -2.84
C THR A 483 -1.12 -18.85 -2.84
N TYR A 484 -0.49 -18.76 -4.00
CA TYR A 484 0.56 -17.79 -4.32
C TYR A 484 0.32 -17.21 -5.72
N GLN A 485 1.00 -16.13 -6.08
CA GLN A 485 0.87 -15.47 -7.38
C GLN A 485 2.04 -15.83 -8.29
N LEU A 486 1.76 -16.05 -9.57
CA LEU A 486 2.72 -16.39 -10.62
C LEU A 486 2.52 -15.48 -11.83
N SER A 487 3.61 -14.94 -12.39
CA SER A 487 3.61 -14.24 -13.67
C SER A 487 4.91 -14.55 -14.43
N ALA A 488 4.90 -14.32 -15.74
CA ALA A 488 6.10 -14.47 -16.56
C ALA A 488 6.06 -13.56 -17.78
N VAL A 489 7.22 -13.17 -18.28
CA VAL A 489 7.37 -12.28 -19.44
C VAL A 489 8.47 -12.78 -20.37
N ASN A 490 8.39 -12.40 -21.64
CA ASN A 490 9.35 -12.74 -22.70
C ASN A 490 9.50 -14.25 -22.92
N LEU A 491 8.47 -15.04 -22.63
CA LEU A 491 8.56 -16.48 -22.78
C LEU A 491 8.72 -16.87 -24.26
N THR A 492 9.55 -17.86 -24.53
CA THR A 492 9.72 -18.43 -25.88
C THR A 492 9.09 -19.82 -26.00
N SER A 493 8.63 -20.39 -24.89
CA SER A 493 7.94 -21.66 -24.80
C SER A 493 6.90 -21.61 -23.68
N ASN A 494 6.11 -22.69 -23.54
CA ASN A 494 5.20 -22.82 -22.40
C ASN A 494 5.94 -22.79 -21.06
N LEU A 495 5.22 -22.39 -20.01
CA LEU A 495 5.68 -22.41 -18.62
C LEU A 495 5.14 -23.66 -17.94
N THR A 496 6.03 -24.50 -17.41
CA THR A 496 5.66 -25.70 -16.66
C THR A 496 5.79 -25.44 -15.17
N VAL A 497 4.76 -25.81 -14.40
CA VAL A 497 4.69 -25.73 -12.94
C VAL A 497 4.60 -27.15 -12.39
N THR A 498 5.67 -27.58 -11.72
CA THR A 498 5.84 -28.94 -11.23
C THR A 498 5.85 -28.96 -9.71
N PRO A 499 4.78 -29.43 -9.03
CA PRO A 499 4.82 -29.65 -7.59
C PRO A 499 5.71 -30.85 -7.23
N PRO A 500 6.22 -30.91 -5.99
CA PRO A 500 6.86 -32.11 -5.48
C PRO A 500 5.82 -33.22 -5.22
N ALA A 501 6.28 -34.46 -5.05
CA ALA A 501 5.40 -35.59 -4.76
C ALA A 501 4.52 -35.32 -3.52
N GLY A 502 3.26 -35.76 -3.59
CA GLY A 502 2.26 -35.53 -2.53
C GLY A 502 1.62 -34.14 -2.54
N TYR A 503 2.09 -33.21 -3.37
CA TYR A 503 1.46 -31.90 -3.57
C TYR A 503 0.75 -31.81 -4.92
N GLU A 504 -0.29 -31.01 -4.95
CA GLU A 504 -1.05 -30.69 -6.15
C GLU A 504 -1.17 -29.18 -6.32
N VAL A 505 -1.13 -28.71 -7.58
CA VAL A 505 -1.35 -27.31 -7.94
C VAL A 505 -2.57 -27.14 -8.84
N SER A 506 -3.16 -25.96 -8.85
CA SER A 506 -4.33 -25.63 -9.66
C SER A 506 -4.31 -24.17 -10.11
N PRO A 507 -4.52 -23.86 -11.40
CA PRO A 507 -4.59 -22.49 -11.91
C PRO A 507 -6.00 -21.88 -11.80
N ASN A 508 -7.01 -22.66 -11.39
CA ASN A 508 -8.43 -22.30 -11.52
C ASN A 508 -9.19 -22.54 -10.21
N ASN A 509 -8.62 -22.10 -9.10
CA ASN A 509 -9.21 -22.16 -7.76
C ASN A 509 -9.66 -23.58 -7.34
N GLY A 510 -8.91 -24.60 -7.77
CA GLY A 510 -9.12 -25.98 -7.34
C GLY A 510 -10.16 -26.77 -8.13
N ILE A 511 -10.56 -26.30 -9.32
CA ILE A 511 -11.41 -27.08 -10.23
C ILE A 511 -10.59 -28.24 -10.83
N ASN A 512 -9.38 -27.96 -11.35
CA ASN A 512 -8.47 -28.96 -11.90
C ASN A 512 -7.15 -28.98 -11.12
N TRP A 513 -6.69 -30.16 -10.74
CA TRP A 513 -5.46 -30.37 -9.96
C TRP A 513 -4.41 -31.12 -10.76
N PHE A 514 -3.16 -30.68 -10.64
CA PHE A 514 -1.99 -31.17 -11.37
C PHE A 514 -0.93 -31.65 -10.39
N THR A 515 -0.21 -32.72 -10.73
CA THR A 515 0.75 -33.42 -9.85
C THR A 515 2.17 -33.36 -10.42
N SER A 516 3.13 -33.98 -9.73
CA SER A 516 4.49 -34.15 -10.26
C SER A 516 4.55 -35.06 -11.51
N THR A 517 3.57 -35.95 -11.70
CA THR A 517 3.51 -36.88 -12.85
C THR A 517 2.73 -36.31 -14.04
N ALA A 518 1.83 -35.36 -13.78
CA ALA A 518 1.13 -34.57 -14.79
C ALA A 518 1.20 -33.08 -14.42
N PRO A 519 2.34 -32.42 -14.68
CA PRO A 519 2.56 -31.02 -14.28
C PRO A 519 1.59 -30.05 -14.97
N LEU A 520 1.36 -28.91 -14.34
CA LEU A 520 0.57 -27.83 -14.92
C LEU A 520 1.38 -27.14 -16.02
N VAL A 521 0.81 -27.02 -17.21
CA VAL A 521 1.41 -26.29 -18.35
C VAL A 521 0.58 -25.05 -18.64
N LEU A 522 1.21 -23.88 -18.56
CA LEU A 522 0.61 -22.59 -18.88
C LEU A 522 1.14 -22.08 -20.22
N VAL A 523 0.21 -21.76 -21.13
CA VAL A 523 0.51 -21.25 -22.47
C VAL A 523 0.60 -19.72 -22.42
N PRO A 524 1.69 -19.09 -22.91
CA PRO A 524 1.82 -17.64 -22.98
C PRO A 524 0.73 -17.00 -23.85
N THR A 525 0.37 -15.76 -23.53
CA THR A 525 -0.45 -14.91 -24.41
C THR A 525 0.31 -14.58 -25.70
N ALA A 526 -0.38 -13.97 -26.68
CA ALA A 526 0.24 -13.50 -27.92
C ALA A 526 1.43 -12.55 -27.69
N ASP A 527 1.46 -11.84 -26.55
CA ASP A 527 2.56 -10.96 -26.14
C ASP A 527 3.70 -11.70 -25.42
N ASN A 528 3.70 -13.03 -25.43
CA ASN A 528 4.68 -13.89 -24.77
C ASN A 528 4.74 -13.70 -23.25
N THR A 529 3.57 -13.56 -22.61
CA THR A 529 3.45 -13.35 -21.16
C THR A 529 2.50 -14.34 -20.50
N ILE A 530 2.71 -14.58 -19.20
CA ILE A 530 1.71 -15.17 -18.30
C ILE A 530 1.25 -14.02 -17.38
N PRO A 531 -0.02 -13.58 -17.48
CA PRO A 531 -0.59 -12.58 -16.56
C PRO A 531 -0.47 -13.04 -15.10
N ASN A 532 -0.56 -12.10 -14.17
CA ASN A 532 -0.53 -12.43 -12.75
C ASN A 532 -1.67 -13.41 -12.39
N THR A 533 -1.30 -14.67 -12.16
CA THR A 533 -2.19 -15.82 -12.02
C THR A 533 -2.08 -16.39 -10.61
N SER A 534 -3.22 -16.56 -9.94
CA SER A 534 -3.28 -17.17 -8.62
C SER A 534 -3.17 -18.70 -8.74
N ILE A 535 -2.11 -19.28 -8.20
CA ILE A 535 -1.90 -20.73 -8.15
C ILE A 535 -2.34 -21.25 -6.79
N SER A 536 -3.34 -22.12 -6.79
CA SER A 536 -3.82 -22.87 -5.63
C SER A 536 -2.97 -24.11 -5.42
N VAL A 537 -2.68 -24.42 -4.15
CA VAL A 537 -1.82 -25.53 -3.73
C VAL A 537 -2.48 -26.27 -2.58
N ARG A 538 -2.39 -27.60 -2.59
CA ARG A 538 -2.78 -28.44 -1.45
C ARG A 538 -1.83 -29.63 -1.30
N LEU A 539 -1.72 -30.14 -0.07
CA LEU A 539 -1.11 -31.43 0.22
C LEU A 539 -2.16 -32.53 0.04
N ASN A 540 -1.89 -33.47 -0.85
CA ASN A 540 -2.72 -34.65 -1.12
C ASN A 540 -1.83 -35.90 -1.21
N ALA A 541 -1.09 -36.18 -0.13
CA ALA A 541 -0.18 -37.31 -0.07
C ALA A 541 -0.92 -38.64 0.08
N ALA A 542 -0.38 -39.70 -0.53
CA ALA A 542 -0.87 -41.06 -0.35
C ALA A 542 -0.46 -41.61 1.04
N THR A 543 0.76 -41.35 1.48
CA THR A 543 1.35 -41.92 2.70
C THR A 543 1.35 -40.95 3.88
N THR A 544 1.14 -41.48 5.09
CA THR A 544 1.29 -40.73 6.35
C THR A 544 2.75 -40.33 6.55
N GLY A 545 2.98 -39.13 7.08
CA GLY A 545 4.32 -38.61 7.34
C GLY A 545 4.48 -37.14 6.95
N THR A 546 5.71 -36.66 7.03
CA THR A 546 6.10 -35.31 6.62
C THR A 546 6.44 -35.29 5.14
N HIS A 547 5.96 -34.26 4.45
CA HIS A 547 6.19 -34.02 3.02
C HIS A 547 6.74 -32.60 2.86
N ALA A 548 7.83 -32.46 2.10
CA ALA A 548 8.44 -31.17 1.83
C ALA A 548 9.12 -31.18 0.46
N GLY A 549 9.27 -30.00 -0.13
CA GLY A 549 9.93 -29.83 -1.42
C GLY A 549 9.69 -28.44 -1.99
N ASN A 550 9.92 -28.31 -3.29
CA ASN A 550 9.72 -27.07 -4.02
C ASN A 550 8.76 -27.29 -5.19
N ILE A 551 7.81 -26.38 -5.35
CA ILE A 551 7.09 -26.23 -6.62
C ILE A 551 8.02 -25.51 -7.58
N VAL A 552 8.46 -26.20 -8.63
CA VAL A 552 9.43 -25.69 -9.60
C VAL A 552 8.71 -25.13 -10.81
N HIS A 553 9.08 -23.92 -11.21
CA HIS A 553 8.59 -23.22 -12.39
C HIS A 553 9.71 -23.12 -13.41
N SER A 554 9.47 -23.60 -14.63
CA SER A 554 10.49 -23.66 -15.68
C SER A 554 9.91 -23.36 -17.05
N SER A 555 10.66 -22.62 -17.86
CA SER A 555 10.40 -22.36 -19.27
C SER A 555 11.73 -22.21 -20.01
N ALA A 556 11.77 -22.47 -21.32
CA ALA A 556 13.01 -22.42 -22.07
C ALA A 556 13.65 -21.02 -22.01
N GLY A 557 14.94 -20.97 -21.66
CA GLY A 557 15.70 -19.72 -21.53
C GLY A 557 15.38 -18.88 -20.28
N ALA A 558 14.40 -19.28 -19.45
CA ALA A 558 14.14 -18.66 -18.16
C ALA A 558 14.93 -19.35 -17.04
N GLY A 559 15.44 -18.57 -16.08
CA GLY A 559 15.94 -19.14 -14.83
C GLY A 559 14.79 -19.78 -14.04
N SER A 560 14.98 -21.02 -13.57
CA SER A 560 13.95 -21.73 -12.80
C SER A 560 13.65 -21.03 -11.47
N VAL A 561 12.38 -20.95 -11.11
CA VAL A 561 11.92 -20.34 -9.84
C VAL A 561 11.24 -21.41 -8.98
N SER A 562 11.61 -21.45 -7.69
CA SER A 562 11.09 -22.45 -6.73
C SER A 562 10.27 -21.78 -5.64
N VAL A 563 9.11 -22.35 -5.34
CA VAL A 563 8.28 -21.98 -4.19
C VAL A 563 8.30 -23.13 -3.18
N PRO A 564 8.82 -22.93 -1.95
CA PRO A 564 8.92 -23.99 -0.97
C PRO A 564 7.55 -24.39 -0.42
N VAL A 565 7.37 -25.68 -0.17
CA VAL A 565 6.19 -26.26 0.49
C VAL A 565 6.62 -27.26 1.56
N SER A 566 5.88 -27.30 2.66
CA SER A 566 6.08 -28.28 3.74
C SER A 566 4.77 -28.60 4.43
N GLY A 567 4.62 -29.83 4.92
CA GLY A 567 3.39 -30.26 5.57
C GLY A 567 3.42 -31.69 6.07
N SER A 568 2.34 -32.12 6.71
CA SER A 568 2.21 -33.47 7.24
C SER A 568 0.85 -34.07 6.93
N LYS A 569 0.84 -35.34 6.52
CA LYS A 569 -0.36 -36.17 6.50
C LYS A 569 -0.42 -37.02 7.77
N VAL A 570 -1.57 -37.02 8.43
CA VAL A 570 -1.89 -37.90 9.57
C VAL A 570 -3.14 -38.73 9.27
N ASN A 571 -3.20 -39.95 9.81
CA ASN A 571 -4.36 -40.84 9.69
C ASN A 571 -5.47 -40.55 10.72
N THR A 572 -5.40 -39.43 11.43
CA THR A 572 -6.48 -38.99 12.31
C THR A 572 -7.46 -38.13 11.54
N ASN A 573 -8.72 -38.16 11.95
CA ASN A 573 -9.68 -37.16 11.49
C ASN A 573 -9.18 -35.77 11.89
N ALA A 574 -9.54 -34.76 11.08
CA ALA A 574 -9.31 -33.38 11.46
C ALA A 574 -9.96 -33.14 12.83
N PRO A 575 -9.29 -32.42 13.75
CA PRO A 575 -9.86 -32.17 15.07
C PRO A 575 -11.19 -31.44 14.91
N GLU A 576 -12.29 -32.12 15.25
CA GLU A 576 -13.62 -31.54 15.19
C GLU A 576 -13.73 -30.42 16.22
N SER A 577 -14.18 -29.25 15.78
CA SER A 577 -14.52 -28.17 16.70
C SER A 577 -15.55 -28.68 17.70
N GLN A 578 -15.28 -28.46 18.99
CA GLN A 578 -16.18 -28.76 20.09
C GLN A 578 -17.08 -27.54 20.38
N ARG A 579 -18.09 -27.72 21.23
CA ARG A 579 -18.90 -26.60 21.75
C ARG A 579 -18.06 -25.84 22.77
N LEU A 580 -17.79 -24.56 22.51
CA LEU A 580 -17.12 -23.69 23.49
C LEU A 580 -18.15 -23.03 24.41
N GLN A 581 -19.18 -22.42 23.82
CA GLN A 581 -20.22 -21.69 24.56
C GLN A 581 -21.60 -21.90 23.92
N MET A 582 -22.67 -21.87 24.73
CA MET A 582 -24.04 -21.92 24.24
C MET A 582 -24.96 -20.99 25.05
N TRP A 583 -25.72 -20.16 24.36
CA TRP A 583 -26.85 -19.43 24.92
C TRP A 583 -28.14 -20.06 24.43
N SER A 584 -28.91 -20.64 25.33
CA SER A 584 -30.26 -21.14 24.99
C SER A 584 -31.27 -20.04 25.29
N LEU A 585 -31.82 -19.47 24.24
CA LEU A 585 -32.72 -18.33 24.32
C LEU A 585 -34.20 -18.78 24.41
N ARG A 586 -34.47 -19.95 25.01
CA ARG A 586 -35.82 -20.52 25.09
C ARG A 586 -36.59 -20.10 26.34
N VAL A 587 -35.90 -19.64 27.38
CA VAL A 587 -36.49 -19.31 28.69
C VAL A 587 -36.16 -17.88 29.11
N ASN A 588 -34.93 -17.40 28.97
CA ASN A 588 -34.51 -16.05 29.42
C ASN A 588 -33.04 -15.67 29.09
N ALA A 589 -32.52 -16.09 27.94
CA ALA A 589 -31.12 -15.85 27.57
C ALA A 589 -30.05 -16.41 28.53
N GLN A 590 -30.39 -17.44 29.31
CA GLN A 590 -29.47 -18.10 30.22
C GLN A 590 -28.35 -18.85 29.48
N ASP A 591 -27.13 -18.66 29.98
CA ASP A 591 -26.03 -19.59 29.75
C ASP A 591 -26.36 -20.94 30.42
N SER A 592 -26.07 -22.04 29.73
CA SER A 592 -26.29 -23.39 30.26
C SER A 592 -25.00 -24.00 30.78
N LEU A 593 -24.83 -23.98 32.11
CA LEU A 593 -23.65 -24.57 32.76
C LEU A 593 -23.51 -26.07 32.51
N ALA A 594 -24.62 -26.76 32.21
CA ALA A 594 -24.66 -28.19 31.93
C ALA A 594 -24.20 -28.55 30.49
N VAL A 595 -24.07 -27.56 29.61
CA VAL A 595 -23.75 -27.78 28.18
C VAL A 595 -22.64 -26.86 27.65
N ARG A 596 -22.01 -26.05 28.52
CA ARG A 596 -20.78 -25.28 28.25
C ARG A 596 -19.53 -26.14 28.32
N SER A 597 -18.43 -25.70 27.72
CA SER A 597 -17.11 -26.31 27.94
C SER A 597 -16.23 -25.46 28.87
N GLN A 598 -15.19 -26.07 29.46
CA GLN A 598 -14.36 -25.51 30.54
C GLN A 598 -13.40 -24.36 30.15
N TRP A 599 -13.39 -23.88 28.90
CA TRP A 599 -12.31 -23.03 28.36
C TRP A 599 -12.68 -21.60 28.01
N VAL A 600 -13.97 -21.25 27.98
CA VAL A 600 -14.40 -19.88 27.72
C VAL A 600 -15.51 -19.49 28.69
N ALA A 601 -15.58 -18.20 28.99
CA ALA A 601 -16.70 -17.58 29.69
C ALA A 601 -17.48 -16.72 28.70
N GLY A 602 -18.78 -16.99 28.55
CA GLY A 602 -19.68 -16.14 27.78
C GLY A 602 -20.22 -14.96 28.58
N SER A 603 -20.50 -13.82 27.94
CA SER A 603 -21.30 -12.76 28.58
C SER A 603 -22.79 -13.04 28.52
N THR A 604 -23.55 -12.32 29.34
CA THR A 604 -24.98 -12.15 29.09
C THR A 604 -25.20 -11.46 27.73
N PRO A 605 -26.15 -11.92 26.91
CA PRO A 605 -26.47 -11.25 25.64
C PRO A 605 -27.02 -9.85 25.88
N THR A 606 -26.60 -8.88 25.06
CA THR A 606 -27.08 -7.50 25.15
C THR A 606 -27.72 -7.06 23.85
N LEU A 607 -28.96 -6.59 23.93
CA LEU A 607 -29.67 -5.98 22.81
C LEU A 607 -29.35 -4.48 22.73
N ARG A 608 -29.08 -3.99 21.52
CA ARG A 608 -28.89 -2.57 21.22
C ARG A 608 -29.95 -2.13 20.21
N ASN A 609 -30.84 -1.25 20.65
CA ASN A 609 -32.01 -0.78 19.89
C ASN A 609 -32.92 -1.90 19.38
N LEU A 610 -32.80 -3.09 19.96
CA LEU A 610 -33.73 -4.19 19.81
C LEU A 610 -34.38 -4.43 21.17
N TYR A 611 -35.64 -4.80 21.17
CA TYR A 611 -36.44 -4.93 22.37
C TYR A 611 -37.21 -6.25 22.32
N LEU A 612 -37.25 -6.94 23.46
CA LEU A 612 -37.95 -8.20 23.58
C LEU A 612 -39.45 -8.01 23.33
N SER A 613 -40.10 -9.07 22.83
CA SER A 613 -41.54 -9.09 22.66
C SER A 613 -42.23 -8.83 24.00
N ASN A 614 -43.18 -7.90 24.00
CA ASN A 614 -44.04 -7.65 25.15
C ASN A 614 -45.26 -8.60 25.19
N GLY A 615 -45.45 -9.44 24.16
CA GLY A 615 -46.55 -10.40 24.05
C GLY A 615 -47.95 -9.79 23.88
N THR A 616 -48.09 -8.46 23.79
CA THR A 616 -49.40 -7.79 23.75
C THR A 616 -49.99 -7.73 22.35
N THR A 617 -49.17 -7.50 21.33
CA THR A 617 -49.63 -7.43 19.92
C THR A 617 -49.99 -8.79 19.35
N VAL A 618 -49.29 -9.85 19.77
CA VAL A 618 -49.57 -11.23 19.38
C VAL A 618 -49.52 -12.06 20.66
N ALA A 619 -50.69 -12.37 21.21
CA ALA A 619 -50.88 -13.00 22.52
C ALA A 619 -50.17 -14.37 22.72
N GLY A 620 -49.59 -14.95 21.66
CA GLY A 620 -48.84 -16.21 21.69
C GLY A 620 -47.32 -16.08 21.48
N ILE A 621 -46.76 -14.87 21.41
CA ILE A 621 -45.31 -14.64 21.20
C ILE A 621 -44.72 -13.92 22.42
N PRO A 622 -44.41 -14.64 23.52
CA PRO A 622 -43.71 -14.05 24.66
C PRO A 622 -42.25 -13.71 24.32
N ALA A 623 -41.60 -12.91 25.16
CA ALA A 623 -40.17 -12.56 25.04
C ALA A 623 -39.27 -13.78 24.82
N TYR A 624 -39.59 -14.91 25.47
CA TYR A 624 -38.88 -16.18 25.35
C TYR A 624 -39.86 -17.35 25.31
N SER A 625 -39.65 -18.33 24.44
CA SER A 625 -40.43 -19.57 24.42
C SER A 625 -39.66 -20.78 23.93
N SER A 626 -40.11 -21.98 24.32
CA SER A 626 -39.57 -23.24 23.81
C SER A 626 -39.74 -23.38 22.30
N ARG A 627 -40.80 -22.79 21.73
CA ARG A 627 -41.13 -22.84 20.29
C ARG A 627 -40.31 -21.86 19.46
N TYR A 628 -40.30 -20.59 19.84
CA TYR A 628 -39.75 -19.49 19.02
C TYR A 628 -38.42 -18.93 19.53
N GLY A 629 -37.96 -19.34 20.72
CA GLY A 629 -36.79 -18.73 21.33
C GLY A 629 -37.08 -17.31 21.81
N GLN A 630 -36.06 -16.46 21.77
CA GLN A 630 -36.15 -15.03 22.01
C GLN A 630 -36.82 -14.39 20.81
N ALA A 631 -37.94 -13.72 21.09
CA ALA A 631 -38.64 -12.91 20.11
C ALA A 631 -38.35 -11.44 20.41
N PHE A 632 -37.94 -10.68 19.39
CA PHE A 632 -37.62 -9.26 19.54
C PHE A 632 -38.06 -8.44 18.32
N GLY A 633 -38.22 -7.14 18.54
CA GLY A 633 -38.50 -6.12 17.53
C GLY A 633 -37.53 -4.95 17.63
N ALA A 634 -37.68 -3.94 16.77
CA ALA A 634 -36.79 -2.78 16.73
C ALA A 634 -37.32 -1.54 17.47
N THR A 635 -38.53 -1.61 18.03
CA THR A 635 -39.19 -0.50 18.74
C THR A 635 -39.17 -0.73 20.25
N ALA A 636 -39.09 0.35 21.02
CA ALA A 636 -39.02 0.29 22.48
C ALA A 636 -40.23 -0.40 23.14
N ASN A 637 -41.37 -0.40 22.45
CA ASN A 637 -42.59 -1.02 22.96
C ASN A 637 -42.59 -2.55 22.82
N GLY A 638 -41.64 -3.15 22.10
CA GLY A 638 -41.56 -4.61 21.96
C GLY A 638 -42.69 -5.23 21.14
N ASP A 639 -43.26 -4.47 20.20
CA ASP A 639 -44.42 -4.87 19.37
C ASP A 639 -44.05 -5.68 18.11
N GLY A 640 -42.76 -5.85 17.83
CA GLY A 640 -42.30 -6.49 16.60
C GLY A 640 -42.40 -5.61 15.35
N SER A 641 -42.26 -4.30 15.47
CA SER A 641 -42.19 -3.40 14.31
C SER A 641 -40.73 -3.20 13.84
N TRP A 642 -40.48 -3.22 12.52
CA TRP A 642 -39.11 -3.19 11.93
C TRP A 642 -38.85 -2.05 10.93
N GLY A 643 -39.86 -1.27 10.56
CA GLY A 643 -39.77 -0.22 9.53
C GLY A 643 -39.00 1.02 9.96
N THR A 644 -38.41 1.74 9.00
CA THR A 644 -37.68 3.01 9.27
C THR A 644 -38.57 4.10 9.85
N ALA A 645 -39.82 4.20 9.36
CA ALA A 645 -40.80 5.17 9.85
C ALA A 645 -41.19 4.97 11.32
N VAL A 646 -41.03 3.76 11.84
CA VAL A 646 -41.30 3.38 13.23
C VAL A 646 -40.00 3.24 14.05
N GLY A 647 -38.88 3.74 13.52
CA GLY A 647 -37.59 3.78 14.23
C GLY A 647 -36.76 2.50 14.14
N GLY A 648 -37.10 1.54 13.28
CA GLY A 648 -36.36 0.29 13.03
C GLY A 648 -35.40 0.33 11.84
N PRO A 649 -34.67 -0.76 11.55
CA PRO A 649 -33.67 -0.82 10.48
C PRO A 649 -34.25 -0.83 9.05
N GLY A 650 -35.52 -1.22 8.86
CA GLY A 650 -36.19 -1.31 7.56
C GLY A 650 -35.73 -2.52 6.72
N GLY A 651 -35.82 -2.39 5.38
CA GLY A 651 -35.45 -3.48 4.44
C GLY A 651 -33.94 -3.75 4.28
N ASN A 652 -33.09 -2.93 4.90
CA ASN A 652 -31.63 -3.07 4.89
C ASN A 652 -31.09 -3.12 6.32
N LEU A 653 -29.94 -3.77 6.50
CA LEU A 653 -29.29 -3.84 7.80
C LEU A 653 -28.78 -2.48 8.25
N ASN A 654 -28.82 -2.23 9.55
CA ASN A 654 -28.33 -1.00 10.17
C ASN A 654 -27.47 -1.35 11.39
N ARG A 655 -26.25 -0.80 11.45
CA ARG A 655 -25.28 -1.08 12.51
C ARG A 655 -25.71 -0.61 13.91
N ARG A 656 -26.82 0.13 14.02
CA ARG A 656 -27.41 0.54 15.30
C ARG A 656 -28.28 -0.54 15.95
N PHE A 657 -28.72 -1.56 15.22
CA PHE A 657 -29.69 -2.57 15.68
C PHE A 657 -29.02 -3.95 15.72
N TYR A 658 -28.64 -4.41 16.91
CA TYR A 658 -27.96 -5.69 17.03
C TYR A 658 -28.16 -6.33 18.39
N GLU A 659 -27.94 -7.64 18.43
CA GLU A 659 -27.64 -8.37 19.65
C GLU A 659 -26.14 -8.68 19.68
N GLN A 660 -25.55 -8.59 20.87
CA GLN A 660 -24.13 -8.80 21.09
C GLN A 660 -23.89 -9.88 22.12
N PHE A 661 -22.94 -10.76 21.81
CA PHE A 661 -22.41 -11.79 22.68
C PHE A 661 -20.89 -11.63 22.78
N THR A 662 -20.30 -11.95 23.93
CA THR A 662 -18.85 -12.06 24.05
C THR A 662 -18.48 -13.44 24.55
N ILE A 663 -17.30 -13.91 24.15
CA ILE A 663 -16.61 -15.04 24.78
C ILE A 663 -15.22 -14.59 25.19
N THR A 664 -14.81 -14.94 26.40
CA THR A 664 -13.47 -14.67 26.93
C THR A 664 -12.78 -15.98 27.22
N ALA A 665 -11.56 -16.17 26.70
CA ALA A 665 -10.79 -17.38 26.93
C ALA A 665 -10.37 -17.48 28.42
N GLY A 666 -10.72 -18.57 29.08
CA GLY A 666 -10.45 -18.81 30.50
C GLY A 666 -9.34 -19.83 30.71
N GLY A 667 -8.29 -19.47 31.43
CA GLY A 667 -7.21 -20.37 31.89
C GLY A 667 -6.30 -20.97 30.81
N VAL A 668 -6.72 -21.06 29.54
CA VAL A 668 -5.96 -21.55 28.38
C VAL A 668 -6.32 -20.76 27.12
N ALA A 669 -5.41 -20.74 26.14
CA ALA A 669 -5.72 -20.19 24.83
C ALA A 669 -6.78 -21.07 24.12
N VAL A 670 -7.59 -20.47 23.24
CA VAL A 670 -8.62 -21.17 22.47
C VAL A 670 -8.61 -20.71 21.01
N ARG A 671 -9.02 -21.60 20.11
CA ARG A 671 -9.31 -21.29 18.71
C ARG A 671 -10.82 -21.35 18.50
N VAL A 672 -11.40 -20.25 18.06
CA VAL A 672 -12.84 -20.10 17.82
C VAL A 672 -13.10 -20.29 16.33
N ASP A 673 -13.85 -21.32 15.96
CA ASP A 673 -13.98 -21.75 14.57
C ASP A 673 -15.26 -21.25 13.90
N SER A 674 -16.38 -21.27 14.63
CA SER A 674 -17.69 -20.95 14.03
C SER A 674 -18.74 -20.51 15.05
N VAL A 675 -19.74 -19.79 14.55
CA VAL A 675 -20.98 -19.48 15.28
C VAL A 675 -22.13 -20.22 14.60
N LEU A 676 -22.86 -21.00 15.37
CA LEU A 676 -24.07 -21.69 14.94
C LEU A 676 -25.24 -21.01 15.62
N LEU A 677 -26.29 -20.75 14.85
CA LEU A 677 -27.46 -20.08 15.36
C LEU A 677 -28.72 -20.59 14.70
N TRP A 678 -29.80 -20.64 15.46
CA TRP A 678 -31.13 -20.76 14.90
C TRP A 678 -31.72 -19.36 14.77
N SER A 679 -32.14 -18.96 13.57
CA SER A 679 -32.80 -17.66 13.40
C SER A 679 -33.82 -17.66 12.27
N ALA A 680 -34.91 -16.92 12.48
CA ALA A 680 -35.99 -16.76 11.52
C ALA A 680 -36.74 -15.45 11.79
N PHE A 681 -37.71 -15.13 10.94
CA PHE A 681 -38.71 -14.09 11.22
C PHE A 681 -40.09 -14.70 11.43
N TYR A 682 -40.91 -14.07 12.27
CA TYR A 682 -42.32 -14.42 12.43
C TYR A 682 -43.22 -13.51 11.58
N ASN A 683 -44.19 -14.13 10.88
CA ASN A 683 -45.27 -13.48 10.14
C ASN A 683 -44.83 -12.52 9.01
N THR A 684 -43.60 -12.63 8.50
CA THR A 684 -43.11 -11.80 7.38
C THR A 684 -42.08 -12.52 6.53
N ASN A 685 -42.18 -12.37 5.21
CA ASN A 685 -41.22 -12.85 4.21
C ASN A 685 -40.55 -11.70 3.44
N SER A 686 -40.77 -10.44 3.85
CA SER A 686 -40.28 -9.26 3.13
C SER A 686 -38.91 -8.81 3.64
N ASN A 687 -37.88 -8.97 2.80
CA ASN A 687 -36.53 -8.43 3.01
C ASN A 687 -35.93 -8.75 4.40
N THR A 688 -36.18 -9.96 4.88
CA THR A 688 -35.74 -10.49 6.18
C THR A 688 -34.27 -10.88 6.08
N LYS A 689 -33.36 -10.13 6.71
CA LYS A 689 -31.91 -10.32 6.58
C LYS A 689 -31.23 -10.57 7.93
N LEU A 690 -30.14 -11.33 7.90
CA LEU A 690 -29.21 -11.55 9.01
C LEU A 690 -27.76 -11.34 8.56
N ALA A 691 -26.99 -10.61 9.35
CA ALA A 691 -25.53 -10.57 9.25
C ALA A 691 -24.87 -10.83 10.60
N VAL A 692 -23.69 -11.44 10.56
CA VAL A 692 -22.83 -11.68 11.72
C VAL A 692 -21.45 -11.12 11.46
N VAL A 693 -20.94 -10.33 12.41
CA VAL A 693 -19.58 -9.78 12.39
C VAL A 693 -18.95 -9.98 13.76
N TYR A 694 -17.62 -9.92 13.82
CA TYR A 694 -16.88 -10.08 15.07
C TYR A 694 -15.72 -9.08 15.19
N SER A 695 -15.24 -8.90 16.42
CA SER A 695 -14.13 -8.01 16.78
C SER A 695 -13.40 -8.53 18.02
N LYS A 696 -12.07 -8.40 18.04
CA LYS A 696 -11.25 -8.70 19.23
C LYS A 696 -11.09 -7.50 20.16
N THR A 697 -11.33 -6.29 19.67
CA THR A 697 -11.19 -5.05 20.45
C THR A 697 -12.52 -4.50 20.97
N GLY A 698 -13.62 -5.23 20.75
CA GLY A 698 -14.97 -4.78 21.14
C GLY A 698 -15.52 -3.67 20.23
N PHE A 699 -15.07 -3.62 18.98
CA PHE A 699 -15.43 -2.62 17.96
C PHE A 699 -15.00 -1.18 18.33
N THR A 700 -13.89 -1.03 19.04
CA THR A 700 -13.32 0.28 19.44
C THR A 700 -12.36 0.86 18.39
N THR A 701 -11.92 0.04 17.43
CA THR A 701 -11.16 0.43 16.22
C THR A 701 -11.80 -0.23 14.99
N ALA A 702 -11.30 0.05 13.77
CA ALA A 702 -11.88 -0.41 12.50
C ALA A 702 -11.87 -1.96 12.27
N ASP A 703 -11.78 -2.78 13.31
CA ASP A 703 -11.64 -4.25 13.27
C ASP A 703 -12.96 -5.02 13.12
N SER A 704 -13.98 -4.40 12.53
CA SER A 704 -15.25 -5.03 12.18
C SER A 704 -15.03 -6.07 11.07
N THR A 705 -14.93 -7.34 11.44
CA THR A 705 -14.62 -8.41 10.49
C THR A 705 -15.86 -9.24 10.18
N ASP A 706 -16.16 -9.42 8.90
CA ASP A 706 -17.25 -10.29 8.44
C ASP A 706 -16.89 -11.78 8.62
N VAL A 707 -17.90 -12.63 8.77
CA VAL A 707 -17.75 -14.08 8.64
C VAL A 707 -17.29 -14.46 7.23
N SER A 708 -16.57 -15.57 7.09
CA SER A 708 -15.94 -15.97 5.83
C SER A 708 -16.79 -16.90 4.96
N GLY A 709 -18.00 -17.26 5.40
CA GLY A 709 -18.90 -18.20 4.73
C GLY A 709 -19.67 -19.07 5.72
N GLY A 710 -20.54 -19.95 5.22
CA GLY A 710 -21.32 -20.83 6.08
C GLY A 710 -22.25 -21.80 5.37
N VAL A 711 -23.01 -22.56 6.16
CA VAL A 711 -24.03 -23.50 5.69
C VAL A 711 -25.36 -23.12 6.33
N GLY A 712 -26.38 -22.92 5.50
CA GLY A 712 -27.75 -22.69 5.93
C GLY A 712 -28.61 -23.95 5.82
N PRO A 713 -29.92 -23.84 6.07
CA PRO A 713 -30.87 -24.96 6.03
C PRO A 713 -30.95 -25.67 4.67
N ALA A 714 -30.66 -24.97 3.57
CA ALA A 714 -30.68 -25.50 2.21
C ALA A 714 -29.30 -25.95 1.68
N GLY A 715 -28.28 -26.00 2.53
CA GLY A 715 -26.90 -26.34 2.14
C GLY A 715 -25.93 -25.16 2.24
N ALA A 716 -24.85 -25.20 1.46
CA ALA A 716 -23.82 -24.16 1.48
C ALA A 716 -24.41 -22.79 1.12
N LEU A 717 -24.04 -21.76 1.88
CA LEU A 717 -24.38 -20.38 1.53
C LEU A 717 -23.63 -20.00 0.25
N ASN A 718 -24.33 -19.38 -0.70
CA ASN A 718 -23.73 -18.92 -1.96
C ASN A 718 -22.70 -17.79 -1.69
N SER A 719 -21.78 -17.56 -2.64
CA SER A 719 -20.74 -16.51 -2.51
C SER A 719 -21.32 -15.09 -2.42
N THR A 720 -22.55 -14.88 -2.88
CA THR A 720 -23.26 -13.58 -2.83
C THR A 720 -23.97 -13.32 -1.51
N ALA A 721 -24.11 -14.31 -0.62
CA ALA A 721 -24.68 -14.16 0.73
C ALA A 721 -23.90 -15.00 1.75
N ASN A 722 -22.67 -14.58 2.05
CA ASN A 722 -21.76 -15.30 2.97
C ASN A 722 -22.10 -15.11 4.47
N GLY A 723 -23.09 -14.28 4.81
CA GLY A 723 -23.48 -13.97 6.18
C GLY A 723 -22.79 -12.75 6.79
N GLY A 724 -21.97 -12.03 6.03
CA GLY A 724 -21.39 -10.74 6.41
C GLY A 724 -22.37 -9.57 6.28
N PHE A 725 -21.98 -8.38 6.75
CA PHE A 725 -22.84 -7.20 6.73
C PHE A 725 -23.12 -6.69 5.30
N ALA A 726 -22.13 -6.76 4.41
CA ALA A 726 -22.27 -6.36 3.01
C ALA A 726 -23.07 -7.36 2.16
N THR A 727 -23.01 -8.65 2.53
CA THR A 727 -23.63 -9.78 1.82
C THR A 727 -24.43 -10.64 2.81
N PRO A 728 -25.54 -10.10 3.34
CA PRO A 728 -26.30 -10.75 4.41
C PRO A 728 -27.13 -11.92 3.91
N ILE A 729 -27.45 -12.82 4.83
CA ILE A 729 -28.31 -13.99 4.57
C ILE A 729 -29.76 -13.54 4.57
N VAL A 730 -30.54 -13.98 3.58
CA VAL A 730 -32.00 -13.85 3.61
C VAL A 730 -32.57 -14.96 4.50
N LEU A 731 -33.28 -14.57 5.55
CA LEU A 731 -33.92 -15.48 6.50
C LEU A 731 -35.31 -15.88 6.02
N ASN A 732 -35.67 -17.13 6.30
CA ASN A 732 -37.02 -17.64 6.03
C ASN A 732 -38.03 -17.13 7.07
N ASN A 733 -39.28 -16.99 6.63
CA ASN A 733 -40.42 -16.79 7.52
C ASN A 733 -40.78 -18.10 8.23
N GLN A 734 -41.20 -18.02 9.49
CA GLN A 734 -41.54 -19.17 10.31
C GLN A 734 -42.86 -18.99 11.04
N ASN A 735 -43.95 -19.41 10.39
CA ASN A 735 -45.30 -19.43 10.98
C ASN A 735 -45.62 -20.78 11.65
N THR A 736 -45.18 -21.92 11.08
CA THR A 736 -45.59 -23.28 11.53
C THR A 736 -44.55 -24.42 11.39
N GLY A 737 -43.27 -24.17 11.06
CA GLY A 737 -42.28 -25.23 10.67
C GLY A 737 -41.00 -25.38 11.52
N ALA A 738 -40.10 -26.29 11.10
CA ALA A 738 -38.91 -26.85 11.80
C ALA A 738 -37.67 -25.91 11.93
N ASN A 739 -36.57 -26.44 12.51
CA ASN A 739 -35.40 -25.66 12.93
C ASN A 739 -34.52 -25.09 11.79
N GLN A 740 -34.50 -23.76 11.60
CA GLN A 740 -33.62 -23.08 10.65
C GLN A 740 -32.23 -22.81 11.27
N THR A 741 -31.28 -23.73 11.06
CA THR A 741 -29.92 -23.62 11.61
C THR A 741 -28.96 -23.06 10.58
N TYR A 742 -28.23 -22.01 10.96
CA TYR A 742 -27.13 -21.43 10.19
C TYR A 742 -25.81 -21.69 10.90
N ARG A 743 -24.78 -22.06 10.15
CA ARG A 743 -23.43 -22.38 10.64
C ARG A 743 -22.44 -21.46 9.94
N LEU A 744 -21.88 -20.49 10.63
CA LEU A 744 -21.05 -19.42 10.05
C LEU A 744 -19.60 -19.59 10.50
N ALA A 745 -18.68 -19.65 9.54
CA ALA A 745 -17.26 -19.81 9.78
C ALA A 745 -16.60 -18.48 10.16
N LEU A 746 -15.77 -18.51 11.20
CA LEU A 746 -14.95 -17.39 11.66
C LEU A 746 -13.52 -17.57 11.12
N ALA A 747 -13.04 -16.65 10.28
CA ALA A 747 -11.71 -16.71 9.68
C ALA A 747 -11.39 -18.02 8.89
N GLY A 748 -12.39 -18.57 8.20
CA GLY A 748 -12.25 -19.73 7.32
C GLY A 748 -11.79 -20.99 8.04
N ALA A 749 -10.88 -21.74 7.42
CA ALA A 749 -10.31 -22.96 8.01
C ALA A 749 -9.32 -22.68 9.17
N SER A 750 -8.92 -21.41 9.38
CA SER A 750 -7.90 -21.04 10.37
C SER A 750 -8.47 -20.77 11.75
N GLY A 751 -9.76 -20.39 11.85
CA GLY A 751 -10.36 -19.97 13.11
C GLY A 751 -9.74 -18.69 13.69
N ILE A 752 -10.27 -18.23 14.81
CA ILE A 752 -9.78 -17.06 15.55
C ILE A 752 -9.08 -17.53 16.82
N ARG A 753 -7.77 -17.30 16.91
CA ARG A 753 -7.00 -17.54 18.15
C ARG A 753 -7.27 -16.44 19.19
N LEU A 754 -7.63 -16.85 20.40
CA LEU A 754 -7.73 -16.02 21.61
C LEU A 754 -6.77 -16.56 22.66
N GLU A 755 -5.84 -15.72 23.12
CA GLU A 755 -5.02 -16.05 24.28
C GLU A 755 -5.85 -16.00 25.57
N ALA A 756 -5.37 -16.65 26.64
CA ALA A 756 -6.04 -16.60 27.94
C ALA A 756 -6.29 -15.13 28.37
N GLY A 757 -7.53 -14.84 28.77
CA GLY A 757 -7.99 -13.49 29.13
C GLY A 757 -8.45 -12.61 27.96
N GLN A 758 -8.23 -13.01 26.70
CA GLN A 758 -8.71 -12.25 25.54
C GLN A 758 -10.19 -12.53 25.25
N THR A 759 -10.88 -11.48 24.80
CA THR A 759 -12.31 -11.49 24.50
C THR A 759 -12.56 -11.38 22.99
N LEU A 760 -13.49 -12.18 22.49
CA LEU A 760 -14.08 -12.01 21.16
C LEU A 760 -15.51 -11.52 21.33
N THR A 761 -15.83 -10.41 20.67
CA THR A 761 -17.18 -9.85 20.60
C THR A 761 -17.81 -10.22 19.27
N ILE A 762 -19.02 -10.76 19.30
CA ILE A 762 -19.81 -11.16 18.13
C ILE A 762 -21.10 -10.32 18.13
N ARG A 763 -21.40 -9.68 16.99
CA ARG A 763 -22.65 -8.92 16.78
C ARG A 763 -23.48 -9.55 15.68
N MET A 764 -24.78 -9.64 15.94
CA MET A 764 -25.78 -10.15 15.01
C MET A 764 -26.75 -9.02 14.67
N TYR A 765 -26.98 -8.79 13.38
CA TYR A 765 -27.85 -7.71 12.89
C TYR A 765 -29.03 -8.30 12.13
N TRP A 766 -30.21 -7.74 12.35
CA TRP A 766 -31.44 -8.13 11.66
C TRP A 766 -32.08 -6.94 10.98
N SER A 767 -32.77 -7.20 9.88
CA SER A 767 -33.63 -6.20 9.22
C SER A 767 -34.81 -6.87 8.55
N CYS A 768 -35.93 -6.15 8.44
CA CYS A 768 -37.11 -6.59 7.72
C CYS A 768 -37.81 -5.38 7.09
N GLY A 769 -38.22 -5.50 5.83
CA GLY A 769 -38.91 -4.45 5.09
C GLY A 769 -40.39 -4.29 5.46
N SER A 770 -40.74 -4.36 6.74
CA SER A 770 -42.12 -4.24 7.22
C SER A 770 -42.22 -3.32 8.44
N GLY A 771 -43.11 -2.34 8.36
CA GLY A 771 -43.47 -1.45 9.48
C GLY A 771 -44.69 -1.91 10.28
N SER A 772 -45.30 -3.04 9.89
CA SER A 772 -46.48 -3.57 10.58
C SER A 772 -46.09 -4.22 11.91
N ALA A 773 -46.90 -4.00 12.94
CA ALA A 773 -46.70 -4.64 14.24
C ALA A 773 -46.92 -6.17 14.16
N GLY A 774 -46.33 -6.89 15.11
CA GLY A 774 -46.43 -8.34 15.24
C GLY A 774 -45.46 -9.12 14.35
N ARG A 775 -44.33 -8.52 13.91
CA ARG A 775 -43.26 -9.18 13.14
C ARG A 775 -42.02 -9.34 14.01
N TYR A 776 -41.66 -10.54 14.39
CA TYR A 776 -40.56 -10.73 15.34
C TYR A 776 -39.34 -11.32 14.65
N GLY A 777 -38.17 -10.76 14.94
CA GLY A 777 -36.92 -11.48 14.78
C GLY A 777 -36.88 -12.57 15.83
N LEU A 778 -36.51 -13.78 15.43
CA LEU A 778 -36.47 -14.96 16.30
C LEU A 778 -35.04 -15.46 16.40
N LEU A 779 -34.58 -15.74 17.62
CA LEU A 779 -33.29 -16.35 17.91
C LEU A 779 -33.44 -17.34 19.06
N ARG A 780 -33.14 -18.62 18.84
CA ARG A 780 -33.50 -19.70 19.79
C ARG A 780 -32.32 -20.31 20.47
N ASP A 781 -31.27 -20.62 19.72
CA ASP A 781 -30.01 -21.10 20.29
C ASP A 781 -28.86 -20.43 19.54
N VAL A 782 -27.86 -19.99 20.29
CA VAL A 782 -26.58 -19.51 19.77
C VAL A 782 -25.49 -20.38 20.35
N GLN A 783 -24.68 -21.00 19.51
CA GLN A 783 -23.59 -21.87 19.90
C GLN A 783 -22.29 -21.41 19.23
N VAL A 784 -21.26 -21.16 20.02
CA VAL A 784 -19.91 -20.96 19.49
C VAL A 784 -19.15 -22.27 19.56
N LYS A 785 -18.57 -22.67 18.43
CA LYS A 785 -17.72 -23.85 18.33
C LYS A 785 -16.27 -23.45 18.11
N GLY A 786 -15.38 -24.28 18.61
CA GLY A 786 -13.94 -24.11 18.55
C GLY A 786 -13.25 -25.21 19.30
N GLN A 787 -11.99 -25.03 19.62
CA GLN A 787 -11.24 -25.99 20.41
C GLN A 787 -10.27 -25.25 21.31
N PRO A 788 -9.97 -25.79 22.49
CA PRO A 788 -8.93 -25.19 23.26
C PRO A 788 -7.61 -25.39 22.52
N LEU A 789 -6.81 -24.34 22.51
CA LEU A 789 -5.39 -24.45 22.25
C LEU A 789 -4.76 -24.82 23.59
N ILE A 790 -5.23 -25.92 24.19
CA ILE A 790 -4.32 -26.70 25.02
C ILE A 790 -3.18 -26.98 24.05
N VAL A 791 -1.95 -26.69 24.45
CA VAL A 791 -0.83 -27.25 23.74
C VAL A 791 -0.85 -28.76 24.03
N THR A 792 -1.81 -29.47 23.43
CA THR A 792 -1.64 -30.83 22.98
C THR A 792 -0.67 -30.71 21.82
N GLY A 793 0.60 -30.52 22.17
CA GLY A 793 1.67 -30.74 21.23
C GLY A 793 1.64 -32.21 20.87
N THR A 794 1.00 -32.55 19.75
CA THR A 794 1.76 -33.29 18.75
C THR A 794 3.04 -32.49 18.52
N HIS A 795 4.17 -33.01 19.01
CA HIS A 795 5.44 -32.55 18.50
C HIS A 795 5.46 -32.90 17.01
N THR A 796 5.35 -31.90 16.13
CA THR A 796 5.83 -32.03 14.75
C THR A 796 7.00 -31.08 14.54
N ALA A 797 8.12 -31.69 14.16
CA ALA A 797 9.21 -31.17 13.35
C ALA A 797 9.82 -29.82 13.77
N ALA A 798 10.30 -29.68 15.01
CA ALA A 798 11.42 -28.79 15.42
C ALA A 798 11.62 -28.72 16.95
N ALA A 799 11.24 -29.73 17.73
CA ALA A 799 11.69 -29.82 19.13
C ALA A 799 13.14 -30.32 19.15
N LEU A 800 14.05 -29.38 18.88
CA LEU A 800 15.45 -29.30 19.31
C LEU A 800 16.09 -30.61 19.78
N ALA A 801 17.05 -31.12 19.00
CA ALA A 801 18.46 -31.33 19.33
C ALA A 801 18.95 -31.44 20.82
N ALA A 802 18.10 -31.77 21.79
CA ALA A 802 18.40 -31.74 23.23
C ALA A 802 17.50 -32.71 24.05
N GLY A 803 17.31 -33.93 23.56
CA GLY A 803 17.36 -35.16 24.36
C GLY A 803 16.46 -35.43 25.60
N LEU A 804 15.41 -34.69 25.99
CA LEU A 804 14.46 -35.18 27.02
C LEU A 804 13.01 -34.69 26.86
N ALA A 805 12.01 -35.54 27.11
CA ALA A 805 10.59 -35.17 27.18
C ALA A 805 9.82 -35.95 28.26
N VAL A 806 8.85 -35.33 28.94
CA VAL A 806 8.10 -35.92 30.08
C VAL A 806 6.60 -35.97 29.80
N TYR A 807 5.96 -37.12 30.03
CA TYR A 807 4.50 -37.27 29.91
C TYR A 807 3.90 -38.32 30.87
N PRO A 808 2.77 -38.05 31.54
CA PRO A 808 2.08 -36.77 31.62
C PRO A 808 2.87 -35.74 32.45
N ASN A 809 2.66 -34.44 32.16
CA ASN A 809 3.14 -33.33 32.97
C ASN A 809 2.11 -32.18 32.89
N PRO A 810 1.34 -31.89 33.95
CA PRO A 810 1.49 -32.41 35.30
C PRO A 810 1.24 -33.92 35.43
N ALA A 811 2.04 -34.60 36.24
CA ALA A 811 1.97 -36.02 36.52
C ALA A 811 1.18 -36.28 37.81
N GLN A 812 0.38 -37.34 37.84
CA GLN A 812 -0.30 -37.80 39.06
C GLN A 812 0.47 -38.95 39.68
N GLN A 813 0.21 -40.21 39.34
CA GLN A 813 0.86 -41.35 40.03
C GLN A 813 2.15 -41.81 39.34
N SER A 814 2.28 -41.52 38.04
CA SER A 814 3.44 -41.90 37.23
C SER A 814 3.64 -40.90 36.08
N LEU A 815 4.86 -40.92 35.53
CA LEU A 815 5.21 -40.28 34.26
C LEU A 815 6.14 -41.17 33.46
N THR A 816 6.28 -40.91 32.16
CA THR A 816 7.28 -41.51 31.27
C THR A 816 8.24 -40.41 30.84
N LEU A 817 9.53 -40.64 31.05
CA LEU A 817 10.60 -39.80 30.50
C LEU A 817 11.08 -40.44 29.20
N THR A 818 10.90 -39.74 28.08
CA THR A 818 11.56 -40.04 26.81
C THR A 818 12.97 -39.45 26.86
N HIS A 819 13.97 -40.25 26.52
CA HIS A 819 15.39 -39.93 26.56
C HIS A 819 16.14 -40.62 25.40
N PRO A 820 17.36 -40.19 25.04
CA PRO A 820 18.23 -40.92 24.11
C PRO A 820 18.37 -42.37 24.52
N LYS A 821 18.59 -43.24 23.53
CA LYS A 821 18.77 -44.68 23.74
C LYS A 821 19.75 -44.97 24.88
N ALA A 822 19.27 -45.64 25.93
CA ALA A 822 20.03 -45.83 27.16
C ALA A 822 21.28 -46.70 26.98
N SER A 823 22.43 -46.18 27.39
CA SER A 823 23.66 -46.97 27.53
C SER A 823 23.59 -47.84 28.81
N PRO A 824 24.36 -48.94 28.88
CA PRO A 824 24.49 -49.71 30.11
C PRO A 824 24.96 -48.81 31.27
N GLY A 825 24.20 -48.79 32.38
CA GLY A 825 24.50 -47.96 33.55
C GLY A 825 23.88 -46.55 33.56
N ALA A 826 23.07 -46.18 32.55
CA ALA A 826 22.37 -44.91 32.54
C ALA A 826 21.31 -44.82 33.66
N THR A 827 21.13 -43.63 34.23
CA THR A 827 20.23 -43.37 35.36
C THR A 827 19.37 -42.13 35.16
N ILE A 828 18.23 -42.09 35.86
CA ILE A 828 17.36 -40.92 35.98
C ILE A 828 17.28 -40.54 37.44
N THR A 829 17.68 -39.32 37.77
CA THR A 829 17.64 -38.79 39.13
C THR A 829 16.59 -37.69 39.25
N VAL A 830 15.74 -37.78 40.26
CA VAL A 830 14.71 -36.80 40.61
C VAL A 830 15.26 -35.88 41.70
N TYR A 831 15.17 -34.58 41.50
CA TYR A 831 15.49 -33.54 42.48
C TYR A 831 14.23 -32.75 42.84
N SER A 832 14.08 -32.38 44.10
CA SER A 832 13.11 -31.37 44.51
C SER A 832 13.56 -29.98 44.05
N PHE A 833 12.64 -29.02 44.03
CA PHE A 833 12.92 -27.69 43.50
C PHE A 833 14.01 -26.92 44.27
N ASP A 834 14.23 -27.24 45.54
CA ASP A 834 15.32 -26.73 46.37
C ASP A 834 16.68 -27.43 46.13
N GLY A 835 16.76 -28.31 45.13
CA GLY A 835 17.99 -28.97 44.69
C GLY A 835 18.36 -30.24 45.44
N ARG A 836 17.53 -30.73 46.37
CA ARG A 836 17.79 -32.00 47.07
C ARG A 836 17.48 -33.20 46.18
N LYS A 837 18.35 -34.21 46.19
CA LYS A 837 18.12 -35.48 45.46
C LYS A 837 17.05 -36.29 46.19
N VAL A 838 15.98 -36.65 45.48
CA VAL A 838 14.80 -37.34 46.02
C VAL A 838 14.80 -38.83 45.67
N ALA A 839 15.12 -39.19 44.43
CA ALA A 839 15.16 -40.58 43.98
C ALA A 839 16.12 -40.76 42.79
N THR A 840 16.64 -41.98 42.60
CA THR A 840 17.38 -42.37 41.40
C THR A 840 16.83 -43.70 40.88
N VAL A 841 16.53 -43.76 39.58
CA VAL A 841 15.97 -44.92 38.88
C VAL A 841 16.93 -45.32 37.77
N GLY A 842 17.31 -46.60 37.70
CA GLY A 842 18.11 -47.13 36.59
C GLY A 842 17.28 -47.25 35.32
N THR A 843 17.89 -47.00 34.16
CA THR A 843 17.23 -47.23 32.86
C THR A 843 17.58 -48.63 32.33
N LYS A 844 16.71 -49.18 31.47
CA LYS A 844 16.99 -50.43 30.76
C LYS A 844 17.86 -50.11 29.53
N ALA A 845 19.01 -50.76 29.40
CA ALA A 845 19.89 -50.57 28.24
C ALA A 845 19.11 -50.77 26.92
N GLY A 846 19.28 -49.84 25.98
CA GLY A 846 18.59 -49.81 24.71
C GLY A 846 17.18 -49.21 24.72
N ALA A 847 16.60 -48.88 25.88
CA ALA A 847 15.31 -48.20 25.96
C ALA A 847 15.46 -46.70 25.66
N GLU A 848 14.44 -46.11 25.02
CA GLU A 848 14.33 -44.66 24.75
C GLU A 848 13.24 -44.01 25.62
N GLN A 849 12.60 -44.80 26.47
CA GLN A 849 11.56 -44.37 27.40
C GLN A 849 11.72 -45.13 28.71
N THR A 850 11.66 -44.41 29.82
CA THR A 850 11.65 -44.99 31.15
C THR A 850 10.46 -44.45 31.96
N PRO A 851 9.54 -45.33 32.42
CA PRO A 851 8.48 -44.92 33.32
C PRO A 851 9.01 -44.68 34.74
N LEU A 852 8.52 -43.64 35.39
CA LEU A 852 8.80 -43.26 36.78
C LEU A 852 7.51 -43.29 37.58
N ARG A 853 7.54 -43.98 38.72
CA ARG A 853 6.47 -43.92 39.72
C ARG A 853 6.73 -42.77 40.68
N LEU A 854 5.68 -42.01 41.00
CA LEU A 854 5.77 -40.75 41.74
C LEU A 854 4.96 -40.80 43.04
N GLU A 855 4.51 -41.98 43.43
CA GLU A 855 3.63 -42.21 44.59
C GLU A 855 4.25 -41.71 45.91
N SER A 856 5.58 -41.73 46.01
CA SER A 856 6.34 -41.24 47.18
C SER A 856 6.67 -39.74 47.14
N LEU A 857 6.31 -39.02 46.06
CA LEU A 857 6.58 -37.59 45.90
C LEU A 857 5.38 -36.77 46.36
N ALA A 858 5.64 -35.78 47.22
CA ALA A 858 4.65 -34.76 47.57
C ALA A 858 4.22 -33.94 46.33
N LYS A 859 3.08 -33.25 46.40
CA LYS A 859 2.66 -32.33 45.35
C LYS A 859 3.66 -31.18 45.24
N GLY A 860 4.09 -30.83 44.03
CA GLY A 860 5.11 -29.81 43.83
C GLY A 860 5.84 -29.90 42.48
N THR A 861 6.82 -29.02 42.28
CA THR A 861 7.67 -29.00 41.08
C THR A 861 8.96 -29.77 41.34
N TYR A 862 9.37 -30.60 40.38
CA TYR A 862 10.55 -31.45 40.46
C TYR A 862 11.40 -31.33 39.19
N LEU A 863 12.71 -31.58 39.33
CA LEU A 863 13.65 -31.67 38.22
C LEU A 863 14.06 -33.14 38.01
N LEU A 864 14.05 -33.60 36.76
CA LEU A 864 14.57 -34.88 36.33
C LEU A 864 15.90 -34.67 35.63
N ARG A 865 16.91 -35.45 35.99
CA ARG A 865 18.19 -35.52 35.30
C ARG A 865 18.42 -36.93 34.79
N TYR A 866 18.53 -37.09 33.48
CA TYR A 866 19.04 -38.30 32.85
C TYR A 866 20.56 -38.22 32.78
N SER A 867 21.28 -39.29 33.11
CA SER A 867 22.75 -39.31 33.15
C SER A 867 23.30 -40.61 32.60
N THR A 868 24.30 -40.49 31.74
CA THR A 868 25.12 -41.58 31.20
C THR A 868 26.58 -41.40 31.66
N ASP A 869 27.45 -42.31 31.24
CA ASP A 869 28.90 -42.21 31.39
C ASP A 869 29.54 -41.03 30.64
N LYS A 870 28.81 -40.41 29.69
CA LYS A 870 29.32 -39.36 28.80
C LYS A 870 28.59 -38.03 28.90
N GLU A 871 27.32 -38.02 29.32
CA GLU A 871 26.50 -36.81 29.33
C GLU A 871 25.40 -36.82 30.41
N SER A 872 24.92 -35.64 30.77
CA SER A 872 23.73 -35.50 31.61
C SER A 872 22.78 -34.46 31.04
N LEU A 873 21.50 -34.81 30.93
CA LEU A 873 20.43 -33.98 30.41
C LEU A 873 19.40 -33.74 31.52
N SER A 874 18.70 -32.60 31.55
CA SER A 874 17.71 -32.33 32.59
C SER A 874 16.42 -31.69 32.05
N THR A 875 15.30 -32.00 32.68
CA THR A 875 13.95 -31.48 32.36
C THR A 875 13.11 -31.38 33.63
N LYS A 876 11.96 -30.70 33.61
CA LYS A 876 11.12 -30.48 34.80
C LYS A 876 9.75 -31.10 34.66
N PHE A 877 9.14 -31.46 35.79
CA PHE A 877 7.73 -31.86 35.84
C PHE A 877 7.02 -31.35 37.11
N ILE A 878 5.70 -31.28 37.03
CA ILE A 878 4.82 -30.89 38.12
C ILE A 878 4.09 -32.15 38.60
N LYS A 879 4.17 -32.44 39.90
CA LYS A 879 3.39 -33.49 40.58
C LYS A 879 2.11 -32.86 41.15
N ASN A 880 0.96 -33.29 40.64
CA ASN A 880 -0.36 -32.86 41.11
C ASN A 880 -0.95 -33.76 42.20
#